data_AF-A0A950TPZ5-F1
#
_entry.id   AF-A0A950TPZ5-F1
#
_cell.length_a   1.000
_cell.length_b   1.000
_cell.length_c   1.000
_cell.angle_alpha   90.00
_cell.angle_beta   90.00
_cell.angle_gamma   90.00
#
_symmetry.space_group_name_H-M   'P 1'
#
loop_
_entity.id
_entity.type
_entity.pdbx_description
1 polymer ?
#
loop_
_entity_poly.entity_id
_entity_poly.type
_entity_poly.pdbx_seq_one_letter_code
_entity_poly.pdbx_strand_id
1 'polypeptide(L)'
;MRRGTTTTGRVKLAVIFVFVCLVVAAVWQSGTLAKSSPQPQPTPSPSGKPTSQEPNTSPAPPPPAAKSAAVAQPQTEGCVKCHNNIEPMHRYNASGDVFEKIDKDGKDAQGLTCTSCHGGNPAATTQALAHVQPRYPAEWGCNKNGECSSKNPERSNTLLAKESREFVRFINPGDFRVVQQSCGECHTDQNHNSSRSMMAHGAMLWGAALYNNGGFPIKDAHFGESYTEDGTPQELLNQPQPTREEQAFKGWLSVLDPLPRWEISEPGNILRVFERGSKRRLEVANPDKNEDPGKPDKGLSPRGLGTGNRTDPVFLGLQKTRLLDPTSNFLGTNDQPGDYRSSGCTSCHVIYANDTSKAASGHYASFGNQGFSQSADTKIPKNEAGHPIKHQFTSQIPTEQCMVCHMHPGGNMEETYLGRTWWDNESDGKFMYPQDHQINPSQADEARKLDKNPEAASLRGLWSEPDFLLKSGTDDFNKQLQRVQFADSHGHGWMYKNVYEKDRKGNLLDKDGNTISPDDPDKWTKAVHLEDIHLEKGMHCVDCHFQQDNHGTGILYNEPRAAIEVGCVDCHGSIKAKANAITSGPAAMAPTNKNELTQRKTANRPLIGRDLTRLTFRGADGKRLPILQVMTAGTANSKKCLDEKGNRIALKAGDIVQNSIVETGQCWKVKQTI
;
A
#
# COMPACT_ATOMS: atom_id res chain seq x y z
N MET A 1 -32.08 18.40 -76.98
CA MET A 1 -32.34 17.00 -76.58
C MET A 1 -31.80 16.78 -75.17
N ARG A 2 -32.60 16.13 -74.30
CA ARG A 2 -32.29 15.57 -72.95
C ARG A 2 -31.95 16.59 -71.85
N ARG A 3 -32.88 16.86 -70.92
CA ARG A 3 -33.44 16.06 -69.79
C ARG A 3 -32.62 16.23 -68.51
N GLY A 4 -33.14 17.07 -67.62
CA GLY A 4 -32.80 17.05 -66.20
C GLY A 4 -33.29 15.77 -65.53
N THR A 5 -32.54 15.31 -64.54
CA THR A 5 -32.92 14.20 -63.66
C THR A 5 -32.82 14.65 -62.20
N THR A 6 -33.87 14.31 -61.47
CA THR A 6 -34.24 14.77 -60.14
C THR A 6 -33.63 13.87 -59.05
N THR A 7 -32.95 14.51 -58.10
CA THR A 7 -32.35 13.95 -56.88
C THR A 7 -33.40 13.71 -55.78
N THR A 8 -34.49 13.00 -56.09
CA THR A 8 -35.54 12.65 -55.10
C THR A 8 -35.76 11.15 -54.93
N GLY A 9 -35.13 10.30 -55.76
CA GLY A 9 -35.28 8.84 -55.68
C GLY A 9 -34.37 8.14 -54.64
N ARG A 10 -33.19 8.69 -54.33
CA ARG A 10 -32.21 8.00 -53.47
C ARG A 10 -32.52 8.08 -51.97
N VAL A 11 -33.18 9.14 -51.52
CA VAL A 11 -33.52 9.32 -50.10
C VAL A 11 -34.71 8.43 -49.69
N LYS A 12 -35.69 8.22 -50.60
CA LYS A 12 -36.83 7.33 -50.32
C LYS A 12 -36.43 5.86 -50.22
N LEU A 13 -35.42 5.41 -50.98
CA LEU A 13 -34.97 4.02 -50.93
C LEU A 13 -34.21 3.69 -49.63
N ALA A 14 -33.42 4.64 -49.10
CA ALA A 14 -32.70 4.46 -47.85
C ALA A 14 -33.64 4.42 -46.63
N VAL A 15 -34.68 5.26 -46.61
CA VAL A 15 -35.68 5.28 -45.52
C VAL A 15 -36.53 4.01 -45.53
N ILE A 16 -36.91 3.50 -46.70
CA ILE A 16 -37.66 2.23 -46.81
C ILE A 16 -36.79 1.05 -46.36
N PHE A 17 -35.50 1.03 -46.67
CA PHE A 17 -34.60 -0.04 -46.22
C PHE A 17 -34.45 -0.09 -44.69
N VAL A 18 -34.31 1.07 -44.04
CA VAL A 18 -34.22 1.16 -42.57
C VAL A 18 -35.53 0.74 -41.91
N PHE A 19 -36.68 1.08 -42.50
CA PHE A 19 -37.99 0.69 -41.96
C PHE A 19 -38.25 -0.82 -42.12
N VAL A 20 -37.84 -1.43 -43.24
CA VAL A 20 -37.94 -2.88 -43.45
C VAL A 20 -37.02 -3.66 -42.50
N CYS A 21 -35.81 -3.18 -42.22
CA CYS A 21 -34.92 -3.81 -41.24
C CYS A 21 -35.48 -3.76 -39.81
N LEU A 22 -36.15 -2.68 -39.41
CA LEU A 22 -36.78 -2.55 -38.09
C LEU A 22 -38.01 -3.45 -37.94
N VAL A 23 -38.81 -3.63 -38.99
CA VAL A 23 -39.97 -4.55 -38.96
C VAL A 23 -39.52 -6.02 -38.95
N VAL A 24 -38.47 -6.39 -39.68
CA VAL A 24 -37.94 -7.77 -39.64
C VAL A 24 -37.34 -8.10 -38.27
N ALA A 25 -36.69 -7.16 -37.60
CA ALA A 25 -36.20 -7.35 -36.22
C ALA A 25 -37.33 -7.52 -35.19
N ALA A 26 -38.45 -6.81 -35.36
CA ALA A 26 -39.62 -6.95 -34.48
C ALA A 26 -40.36 -8.28 -34.70
N VAL A 27 -40.38 -8.81 -35.92
CA VAL A 27 -41.03 -10.10 -36.24
C VAL A 27 -40.17 -11.30 -35.80
N TRP A 28 -38.83 -11.18 -35.75
CA TRP A 28 -37.95 -12.23 -35.23
C TRP A 28 -37.99 -12.40 -33.70
N GLN A 29 -38.34 -11.36 -32.94
CA GLN A 29 -38.53 -11.48 -31.49
C GLN A 29 -39.82 -12.23 -31.10
N SER A 30 -40.70 -12.54 -32.06
CA SER A 30 -42.02 -13.14 -31.77
C SER A 30 -42.08 -14.67 -31.98
N GLY A 31 -40.97 -15.31 -32.34
CA GLY A 31 -40.95 -16.71 -32.76
C GLY A 31 -39.78 -17.52 -32.18
N THR A 32 -39.78 -17.78 -30.87
CA THR A 32 -39.17 -18.96 -30.22
C THR A 32 -39.42 -18.92 -28.70
N LEU A 33 -40.69 -18.84 -28.29
CA LEU A 33 -41.09 -19.28 -26.95
C LEU A 33 -41.33 -20.79 -26.99
N ALA A 34 -40.27 -21.56 -26.73
CA ALA A 34 -40.40 -22.97 -26.41
C ALA A 34 -41.06 -23.08 -25.02
N LYS A 35 -42.26 -23.68 -24.98
CA LYS A 35 -42.94 -24.05 -23.74
C LYS A 35 -42.07 -25.04 -22.93
N SER A 36 -41.52 -24.60 -21.80
CA SER A 36 -41.05 -25.51 -20.76
C SER A 36 -42.23 -25.88 -19.85
N SER A 37 -42.64 -27.14 -19.85
CA SER A 37 -43.55 -27.69 -18.84
C SER A 37 -42.89 -27.66 -17.46
N PRO A 38 -43.61 -27.32 -16.38
CA PRO A 38 -43.05 -27.32 -15.02
C PRO A 38 -42.91 -28.75 -14.50
N GLN A 39 -41.71 -29.12 -14.03
CA GLN A 39 -41.53 -30.27 -13.14
C GLN A 39 -41.97 -29.91 -11.71
N PRO A 40 -42.54 -30.86 -10.94
CA PRO A 40 -43.00 -30.61 -9.58
C PRO A 40 -41.82 -30.45 -8.61
N GLN A 41 -41.85 -29.38 -7.81
CA GLN A 41 -40.95 -29.21 -6.66
C GLN A 41 -41.34 -30.16 -5.52
N PRO A 42 -40.37 -30.72 -4.77
CA PRO A 42 -40.64 -31.43 -3.53
C PRO A 42 -41.07 -30.45 -2.43
N THR A 43 -42.11 -30.84 -1.69
CA THR A 43 -42.71 -30.10 -0.59
C THR A 43 -41.78 -29.95 0.62
N PRO A 44 -41.70 -28.76 1.26
CA PRO A 44 -41.11 -28.62 2.59
C PRO A 44 -42.08 -29.10 3.68
N SER A 45 -41.56 -29.84 4.65
CA SER A 45 -42.25 -30.21 5.89
C SER A 45 -42.47 -29.00 6.82
N PRO A 46 -43.57 -28.95 7.60
CA PRO A 46 -43.85 -27.83 8.48
C PRO A 46 -43.04 -27.95 9.79
N SER A 47 -42.11 -27.02 10.01
CA SER A 47 -41.49 -26.81 11.32
C SER A 47 -42.17 -25.61 12.00
N GLY A 48 -42.57 -25.82 13.26
CA GLY A 48 -43.46 -24.96 14.02
C GLY A 48 -42.90 -23.59 14.41
N LYS A 49 -43.81 -22.64 14.57
CA LYS A 49 -43.57 -21.34 15.21
C LYS A 49 -43.30 -21.53 16.71
N PRO A 50 -42.27 -20.91 17.30
CA PRO A 50 -42.24 -20.65 18.73
C PRO A 50 -43.08 -19.39 19.03
N THR A 51 -44.10 -19.57 19.85
CA THR A 51 -44.80 -18.50 20.59
C THR A 51 -43.92 -17.98 21.72
N SER A 52 -43.62 -16.69 21.73
CA SER A 52 -43.17 -15.98 22.94
C SER A 52 -44.30 -15.08 23.45
N GLN A 53 -44.86 -15.45 24.60
CA GLN A 53 -45.67 -14.58 25.45
C GLN A 53 -44.72 -13.72 26.29
N GLU A 54 -44.90 -12.40 26.25
CA GLU A 54 -44.30 -11.47 27.22
C GLU A 54 -45.07 -11.49 28.55
N PRO A 55 -44.38 -11.45 29.70
CA PRO A 55 -44.93 -10.94 30.94
C PRO A 55 -44.45 -9.51 31.20
N ASN A 56 -45.42 -8.61 31.29
CA ASN A 56 -45.29 -7.19 31.56
C ASN A 56 -44.98 -6.95 33.05
N THR A 57 -43.77 -6.50 33.42
CA THR A 57 -43.51 -5.85 34.72
C THR A 57 -42.42 -4.77 34.57
N SER A 58 -42.76 -3.52 34.91
CA SER A 58 -41.81 -2.40 34.97
C SER A 58 -41.01 -2.41 36.29
N PRO A 59 -39.68 -2.18 36.30
CA PRO A 59 -38.93 -1.97 37.53
C PRO A 59 -38.92 -0.49 37.97
N ALA A 60 -38.97 -0.27 39.28
CA ALA A 60 -38.87 1.04 39.93
C ALA A 60 -37.44 1.64 39.84
N PRO A 61 -37.27 2.97 39.92
CA PRO A 61 -35.97 3.62 39.76
C PRO A 61 -35.04 3.40 40.97
N PRO A 62 -33.71 3.30 40.76
CA PRO A 62 -32.75 3.04 41.83
C PRO A 62 -32.44 4.31 42.67
N PRO A 63 -32.06 4.13 43.96
CA PRO A 63 -31.70 5.24 44.85
C PRO A 63 -30.31 5.83 44.51
N PRO A 64 -30.03 7.09 44.91
CA PRO A 64 -28.79 7.76 44.57
C PRO A 64 -27.57 7.14 45.26
N ALA A 65 -26.50 6.94 44.48
CA ALA A 65 -25.29 6.23 44.88
C ALA A 65 -24.53 6.93 46.02
N ALA A 66 -24.26 6.17 47.09
CA ALA A 66 -23.29 6.56 48.10
C ALA A 66 -21.87 6.49 47.52
N LYS A 67 -21.06 7.52 47.77
CA LYS A 67 -19.64 7.57 47.39
C LYS A 67 -18.88 6.45 48.11
N SER A 68 -18.45 5.43 47.36
CA SER A 68 -17.53 4.41 47.87
C SER A 68 -16.12 4.98 47.94
N ALA A 69 -15.45 4.69 49.05
CA ALA A 69 -14.05 5.01 49.28
C ALA A 69 -13.17 4.33 48.22
N ALA A 70 -12.14 5.05 47.75
CA ALA A 70 -11.19 4.57 46.76
C ALA A 70 -10.49 3.30 47.24
N VAL A 71 -10.83 2.16 46.64
CA VAL A 71 -10.03 0.95 46.68
C VAL A 71 -8.76 1.23 45.87
N ALA A 72 -7.59 1.04 46.49
CA ALA A 72 -6.32 1.10 45.78
C ALA A 72 -6.36 0.10 44.62
N GLN A 73 -6.25 0.60 43.38
CA GLN A 73 -6.29 -0.22 42.18
C GLN A 73 -5.10 -1.20 42.22
N PRO A 74 -5.32 -2.52 42.09
CA PRO A 74 -4.21 -3.46 42.00
C PRO A 74 -3.39 -3.11 40.76
N GLN A 75 -2.05 -3.20 40.83
CA GLN A 75 -1.21 -3.08 39.63
C GLN A 75 -1.64 -4.17 38.65
N THR A 76 -2.38 -3.77 37.62
CA THR A 76 -3.00 -4.70 36.69
C THR A 76 -2.04 -5.18 35.62
N GLU A 77 -0.96 -4.45 35.31
CA GLU A 77 -0.09 -4.72 34.17
C GLU A 77 1.30 -5.24 34.57
N GLY A 78 1.53 -6.54 34.40
CA GLY A 78 2.77 -7.25 34.67
C GLY A 78 3.78 -7.16 33.52
N CYS A 79 3.33 -6.78 32.31
CA CYS A 79 4.19 -6.63 31.13
C CYS A 79 5.37 -5.67 31.39
N VAL A 80 5.13 -4.58 32.12
CA VAL A 80 6.18 -3.60 32.44
C VAL A 80 7.29 -4.15 33.34
N LYS A 81 7.12 -5.28 34.02
CA LYS A 81 8.24 -5.90 34.74
C LYS A 81 9.36 -6.34 33.80
N CYS A 82 9.01 -6.65 32.55
CA CYS A 82 9.95 -6.97 31.49
C CYS A 82 10.20 -5.76 30.58
N HIS A 83 9.18 -4.97 30.25
CA HIS A 83 9.19 -3.94 29.21
C HIS A 83 9.11 -2.49 29.75
N ASN A 84 9.60 -2.20 30.96
CA ASN A 84 9.42 -0.92 31.69
C ASN A 84 9.88 0.38 31.00
N ASN A 85 10.71 0.31 29.96
CA ASN A 85 11.28 1.47 29.29
C ASN A 85 10.74 1.67 27.88
N ILE A 86 9.80 0.83 27.44
CA ILE A 86 9.26 0.89 26.09
C ILE A 86 8.62 2.25 25.79
N GLU A 87 8.74 2.70 24.54
CA GLU A 87 8.07 3.92 24.08
C GLU A 87 6.55 3.75 24.11
N PRO A 88 5.80 4.84 24.32
CA PRO A 88 4.35 4.80 24.21
C PRO A 88 3.97 4.77 22.72
N MET A 89 2.99 3.92 22.35
CA MET A 89 2.47 3.92 20.97
C MET A 89 1.94 5.28 20.58
N HIS A 90 1.16 5.91 21.45
CA HIS A 90 0.79 7.32 21.32
C HIS A 90 1.83 8.19 22.03
N ARG A 91 2.60 8.96 21.26
CA ARG A 91 3.59 9.90 21.82
C ARG A 91 2.97 11.08 22.57
N TYR A 92 1.76 11.47 22.19
CA TYR A 92 1.12 12.71 22.64
C TYR A 92 -0.21 12.42 23.31
N ASN A 93 -0.52 13.16 24.37
CA ASN A 93 -1.87 13.18 24.95
C ASN A 93 -2.80 14.17 24.22
N ALA A 94 -4.04 14.32 24.69
CA ALA A 94 -5.00 15.27 24.13
C ALA A 94 -4.49 16.74 24.16
N SER A 95 -3.86 17.15 25.27
CA SER A 95 -3.28 18.48 25.49
C SER A 95 -2.06 18.76 24.59
N GLY A 96 -1.41 17.71 24.09
CA GLY A 96 -0.17 17.80 23.30
C GLY A 96 1.10 17.69 24.13
N ASP A 97 1.01 17.23 25.38
CA ASP A 97 2.20 16.89 26.15
C ASP A 97 2.90 15.69 25.51
N VAL A 98 4.23 15.69 25.54
CA VAL A 98 5.09 14.71 24.88
C VAL A 98 5.57 13.66 25.87
N PHE A 99 5.45 12.39 25.50
CA PHE A 99 5.86 11.24 26.29
C PHE A 99 6.87 10.40 25.50
N GLU A 100 8.07 10.21 26.06
CA GLU A 100 9.14 9.41 25.44
C GLU A 100 9.18 7.96 25.94
N LYS A 101 8.46 7.66 27.03
CA LYS A 101 8.30 6.32 27.60
C LYS A 101 6.91 6.18 28.21
N ILE A 102 6.46 4.94 28.37
CA ILE A 102 5.26 4.63 29.15
C ILE A 102 5.36 5.18 30.58
N ASP A 103 4.22 5.45 31.20
CA ASP A 103 4.18 5.90 32.58
C ASP A 103 4.53 4.78 33.58
N LYS A 104 4.63 5.14 34.86
CA LYS A 104 4.98 4.20 35.95
C LYS A 104 3.98 3.05 36.13
N ASP A 105 2.77 3.21 35.61
CA ASP A 105 1.67 2.24 35.70
C ASP A 105 1.50 1.46 34.40
N GLY A 106 2.41 1.64 33.43
CA GLY A 106 2.43 0.91 32.17
C GLY A 106 1.48 1.42 31.11
N LYS A 107 1.11 2.70 31.18
CA LYS A 107 0.18 3.32 30.25
C LYS A 107 0.89 4.22 29.24
N ASP A 108 0.33 4.28 28.05
CA ASP A 108 0.75 5.23 27.01
C ASP A 108 0.21 6.65 27.26
N ALA A 109 0.51 7.60 26.38
CA ALA A 109 0.06 8.99 26.55
C ALA A 109 -1.47 9.19 26.47
N GLN A 110 -2.22 8.19 25.99
CA GLN A 110 -3.69 8.18 25.97
C GLN A 110 -4.27 7.37 27.15
N GLY A 111 -3.42 6.84 28.03
CA GLY A 111 -3.84 6.07 29.21
C GLY A 111 -4.14 4.60 28.90
N LEU A 112 -3.78 4.09 27.73
CA LEU A 112 -3.99 2.70 27.32
C LEU A 112 -2.89 1.80 27.88
N THR A 113 -3.25 0.59 28.35
CA THR A 113 -2.27 -0.41 28.82
C THR A 113 -1.82 -1.32 27.67
N CYS A 114 -0.75 -2.08 27.89
CA CYS A 114 -0.24 -3.07 26.92
C CYS A 114 -1.36 -4.03 26.48
N THR A 115 -2.06 -4.62 27.45
CA THR A 115 -3.10 -5.62 27.15
C THR A 115 -4.39 -5.02 26.59
N SER A 116 -4.63 -3.70 26.75
CA SER A 116 -5.74 -3.03 26.04
C SER A 116 -5.58 -3.16 24.53
N CYS A 117 -4.36 -3.03 24.01
CA CYS A 117 -4.09 -3.18 22.58
C CYS A 117 -3.79 -4.63 22.21
N HIS A 118 -2.85 -5.28 22.91
CA HIS A 118 -2.30 -6.58 22.52
C HIS A 118 -3.06 -7.80 23.07
N GLY A 119 -3.94 -7.63 24.06
CA GLY A 119 -4.50 -8.77 24.80
C GLY A 119 -3.43 -9.45 25.67
N GLY A 120 -3.46 -10.78 25.76
CA GLY A 120 -2.57 -11.53 26.67
C GLY A 120 -3.01 -11.48 28.14
N ASN A 121 -2.14 -11.94 29.05
CA ASN A 121 -2.44 -12.00 30.47
C ASN A 121 -1.67 -10.91 31.25
N PRO A 122 -2.34 -9.85 31.70
CA PRO A 122 -1.68 -8.72 32.36
C PRO A 122 -1.25 -9.07 33.80
N ALA A 123 -1.80 -10.10 34.44
CA ALA A 123 -1.38 -10.51 35.79
C ALA A 123 -0.10 -11.36 35.80
N ALA A 124 0.30 -11.90 34.65
CA ALA A 124 1.48 -12.75 34.54
C ALA A 124 2.77 -11.94 34.58
N THR A 125 3.85 -12.58 35.05
CA THR A 125 5.18 -11.95 35.18
C THR A 125 6.27 -12.75 34.47
N THR A 126 5.86 -13.76 33.72
CA THR A 126 6.71 -14.64 32.91
C THR A 126 6.18 -14.66 31.48
N GLN A 127 7.08 -14.66 30.50
CA GLN A 127 6.73 -14.66 29.08
C GLN A 127 5.70 -15.74 28.72
N ALA A 128 5.93 -16.99 29.13
CA ALA A 128 5.08 -18.13 28.80
C ALA A 128 3.61 -18.00 29.27
N LEU A 129 3.36 -17.25 30.35
CA LEU A 129 2.01 -17.02 30.89
C LEU A 129 1.40 -15.70 30.42
N ALA A 130 2.23 -14.71 30.06
CA ALA A 130 1.79 -13.39 29.62
C ALA A 130 1.46 -13.36 28.12
N HIS A 131 2.33 -13.96 27.30
CA HIS A 131 2.25 -13.91 25.85
C HIS A 131 1.21 -14.88 25.31
N VAL A 132 0.46 -14.45 24.29
CA VAL A 132 -0.38 -15.36 23.51
C VAL A 132 0.52 -16.23 22.63
N GLN A 133 0.30 -17.54 22.65
CA GLN A 133 1.12 -18.50 21.92
C GLN A 133 0.59 -18.70 20.49
N PRO A 134 1.47 -18.83 19.48
CA PRO A 134 1.05 -19.14 18.11
C PRO A 134 0.53 -20.57 17.99
N ARG A 135 -0.33 -20.81 16.99
CA ARG A 135 -0.75 -22.16 16.58
C ARG A 135 0.38 -22.95 15.93
N TYR A 136 1.35 -22.25 15.34
CA TYR A 136 2.46 -22.83 14.58
C TYR A 136 3.84 -22.43 15.18
N PRO A 137 4.20 -22.84 16.41
CA PRO A 137 5.39 -22.33 17.10
C PRO A 137 6.70 -22.52 16.33
N ALA A 138 6.85 -23.62 15.57
CA ALA A 138 8.08 -23.86 14.81
C ALA A 138 8.26 -22.83 13.69
N GLU A 139 7.17 -22.48 13.01
CA GLU A 139 7.11 -21.52 11.91
C GLU A 139 7.31 -20.08 12.40
N TRP A 140 6.95 -19.79 13.66
CA TRP A 140 7.23 -18.50 14.32
C TRP A 140 8.57 -18.45 15.06
N GLY A 141 9.45 -19.43 14.82
CA GLY A 141 10.79 -19.45 15.40
C GLY A 141 10.82 -19.64 16.91
N CYS A 142 9.78 -20.23 17.49
CA CYS A 142 9.74 -20.52 18.92
C CYS A 142 10.65 -21.71 19.24
N ASN A 143 11.41 -21.59 20.32
CA ASN A 143 12.25 -22.68 20.80
C ASN A 143 11.41 -23.78 21.50
N LYS A 144 12.05 -24.88 21.91
CA LYS A 144 11.39 -26.01 22.57
C LYS A 144 10.72 -25.64 23.91
N ASN A 145 11.09 -24.51 24.50
CA ASN A 145 10.51 -24.01 25.74
C ASN A 145 9.32 -23.07 25.50
N GLY A 146 8.93 -22.85 24.23
CA GLY A 146 7.85 -21.95 23.84
C GLY A 146 8.23 -20.47 23.81
N GLU A 147 9.54 -20.14 23.85
CA GLU A 147 10.00 -18.77 23.73
C GLU A 147 10.17 -18.44 22.24
N CYS A 148 9.33 -17.54 21.74
CA CYS A 148 9.37 -17.04 20.37
C CYS A 148 10.25 -15.81 20.25
N SER A 149 10.85 -15.61 19.07
CA SER A 149 11.60 -14.38 18.77
C SER A 149 10.66 -13.16 18.74
N SER A 150 11.21 -11.98 19.06
CA SER A 150 10.50 -10.70 18.96
C SER A 150 10.57 -10.05 17.58
N LYS A 151 11.42 -10.55 16.68
CA LYS A 151 11.54 -10.01 15.32
C LYS A 151 10.32 -10.37 14.48
N ASN A 152 10.01 -9.54 13.48
CA ASN A 152 9.10 -9.97 12.42
C ASN A 152 9.66 -11.24 11.75
N PRO A 153 8.82 -12.27 11.54
CA PRO A 153 9.25 -13.45 10.81
C PRO A 153 9.59 -13.11 9.36
N GLU A 154 10.58 -13.80 8.84
CA GLU A 154 10.92 -13.74 7.42
C GLU A 154 9.89 -14.53 6.63
N ARG A 155 9.30 -13.90 5.62
CA ARG A 155 8.44 -14.53 4.61
C ARG A 155 7.28 -15.31 5.22
N SER A 156 6.60 -14.72 6.20
CA SER A 156 5.42 -15.34 6.82
C SER A 156 4.32 -15.64 5.81
N ASN A 157 4.22 -14.87 4.71
CA ASN A 157 3.25 -15.09 3.64
C ASN A 157 1.83 -15.31 4.22
N THR A 158 1.20 -16.45 3.90
CA THR A 158 -0.15 -16.80 4.39
C THR A 158 -0.18 -17.40 5.80
N LEU A 159 0.96 -17.59 6.47
CA LEU A 159 1.02 -18.10 7.85
C LEU A 159 0.18 -17.25 8.78
N LEU A 160 0.27 -15.93 8.62
CA LEU A 160 -0.46 -14.96 9.41
C LEU A 160 -1.99 -15.17 9.33
N ALA A 161 -2.52 -15.56 8.17
CA ALA A 161 -3.94 -15.86 7.98
C ALA A 161 -4.39 -17.19 8.63
N LYS A 162 -3.46 -18.09 8.98
CA LYS A 162 -3.78 -19.36 9.66
C LYS A 162 -3.77 -19.24 11.18
N GLU A 163 -3.24 -18.15 11.71
CA GLU A 163 -3.14 -17.92 13.14
C GLU A 163 -4.48 -17.55 13.79
N SER A 164 -4.52 -17.63 15.13
CA SER A 164 -5.68 -17.17 15.88
C SER A 164 -5.72 -15.63 15.92
N ARG A 165 -6.92 -15.05 15.97
CA ARG A 165 -7.06 -13.59 16.10
C ARG A 165 -6.38 -13.04 17.35
N GLU A 166 -6.33 -13.83 18.42
CA GLU A 166 -5.68 -13.46 19.68
C GLU A 166 -4.16 -13.34 19.48
N PHE A 167 -3.55 -14.28 18.76
CA PHE A 167 -2.12 -14.21 18.45
C PHE A 167 -1.80 -13.07 17.49
N VAL A 168 -2.63 -12.89 16.45
CA VAL A 168 -2.50 -11.77 15.50
C VAL A 168 -2.55 -10.43 16.23
N ARG A 169 -3.56 -10.22 17.09
CA ARG A 169 -3.68 -9.02 17.92
C ARG A 169 -2.49 -8.84 18.85
N PHE A 170 -1.98 -9.93 19.40
CA PHE A 170 -0.84 -9.91 20.30
C PHE A 170 0.44 -9.44 19.62
N ILE A 171 0.75 -9.89 18.40
CA ILE A 171 1.96 -9.47 17.69
C ILE A 171 1.78 -8.15 16.93
N ASN A 172 0.55 -7.86 16.47
CA ASN A 172 0.23 -6.65 15.74
C ASN A 172 -1.24 -6.23 15.95
N PRO A 173 -1.51 -5.32 16.91
CA PRO A 173 -2.86 -4.81 17.13
C PRO A 173 -3.34 -3.91 15.98
N GLY A 174 -2.48 -3.46 15.07
CA GLY A 174 -2.87 -2.65 13.90
C GLY A 174 -3.22 -3.47 12.65
N ASP A 175 -3.18 -4.81 12.69
CA ASP A 175 -3.57 -5.68 11.58
C ASP A 175 -5.07 -5.54 11.27
N PHE A 176 -5.45 -5.46 10.00
CA PHE A 176 -6.84 -5.18 9.59
C PHE A 176 -7.85 -6.22 10.08
N ARG A 177 -7.42 -7.43 10.43
CA ARG A 177 -8.31 -8.48 10.96
C ARG A 177 -8.71 -8.26 12.41
N VAL A 178 -7.98 -7.44 13.16
CA VAL A 178 -8.18 -7.24 14.61
C VAL A 178 -8.22 -5.77 15.02
N VAL A 179 -7.87 -4.85 14.12
CA VAL A 179 -7.78 -3.41 14.38
C VAL A 179 -9.10 -2.80 14.88
N GLN A 180 -10.24 -3.39 14.52
CA GLN A 180 -11.54 -2.94 15.05
C GLN A 180 -11.64 -3.17 16.57
N GLN A 181 -11.00 -4.21 17.09
CA GLN A 181 -11.02 -4.58 18.51
C GLN A 181 -9.99 -3.80 19.34
N SER A 182 -8.91 -3.33 18.72
CA SER A 182 -7.79 -2.65 19.39
C SER A 182 -7.85 -1.12 19.25
N CYS A 183 -8.18 -0.62 18.06
CA CYS A 183 -8.16 0.81 17.71
C CYS A 183 -9.57 1.35 17.37
N GLY A 184 -10.51 0.46 17.03
CA GLY A 184 -11.81 0.81 16.45
C GLY A 184 -12.73 1.66 17.33
N GLU A 185 -12.51 1.70 18.64
CA GLU A 185 -13.28 2.59 19.55
C GLU A 185 -12.98 4.07 19.32
N CYS A 186 -11.74 4.40 18.93
CA CYS A 186 -11.29 5.79 18.74
C CYS A 186 -11.04 6.13 17.25
N HIS A 187 -10.73 5.13 16.43
CA HIS A 187 -10.30 5.28 15.02
C HIS A 187 -11.20 4.53 14.04
N THR A 188 -12.51 4.52 14.26
CA THR A 188 -13.48 3.77 13.43
C THR A 188 -13.39 4.14 11.96
N ASP A 189 -13.32 5.44 11.63
CA ASP A 189 -13.29 5.92 10.25
C ASP A 189 -11.99 5.52 9.54
N GLN A 190 -10.85 5.67 10.22
CA GLN A 190 -9.55 5.28 9.67
C GLN A 190 -9.50 3.77 9.42
N ASN A 191 -10.00 2.97 10.36
CA ASN A 191 -10.08 1.53 10.19
C ASN A 191 -10.93 1.17 8.97
N HIS A 192 -12.17 1.66 8.93
CA HIS A 192 -13.09 1.40 7.82
C HIS A 192 -12.49 1.78 6.47
N ASN A 193 -11.85 2.94 6.39
CA ASN A 193 -11.30 3.42 5.13
C ASN A 193 -10.05 2.62 4.73
N SER A 194 -9.07 2.47 5.62
CA SER A 194 -7.78 1.84 5.30
C SER A 194 -7.92 0.38 4.90
N SER A 195 -8.76 -0.38 5.61
CA SER A 195 -9.03 -1.80 5.31
C SER A 195 -9.74 -2.01 3.96
N ARG A 196 -10.29 -0.94 3.36
CA ARG A 196 -10.98 -0.93 2.07
C ARG A 196 -10.24 -0.14 1.00
N SER A 197 -9.04 0.34 1.30
CA SER A 197 -8.20 1.10 0.36
C SER A 197 -7.56 0.18 -0.68
N MET A 198 -7.10 0.75 -1.80
CA MET A 198 -6.39 -0.02 -2.83
C MET A 198 -5.08 -0.63 -2.34
N MET A 199 -4.45 -0.05 -1.31
CA MET A 199 -3.26 -0.64 -0.66
C MET A 199 -3.59 -1.89 0.16
N ALA A 200 -4.86 -2.07 0.55
CA ALA A 200 -5.34 -3.31 1.15
C ALA A 200 -5.72 -4.32 0.07
N HIS A 201 -6.56 -3.95 -0.90
CA HIS A 201 -7.18 -4.92 -1.79
C HIS A 201 -6.47 -5.17 -3.12
N GLY A 202 -5.58 -4.29 -3.59
CA GLY A 202 -4.74 -4.51 -4.78
C GLY A 202 -5.48 -4.71 -6.12
N ALA A 203 -6.78 -4.42 -6.16
CA ALA A 203 -7.68 -4.89 -7.22
C ALA A 203 -7.32 -4.41 -8.64
N MET A 204 -6.77 -3.20 -8.75
CA MET A 204 -6.37 -2.63 -10.05
C MET A 204 -5.39 -3.54 -10.80
N LEU A 205 -4.42 -4.14 -10.10
CA LEU A 205 -3.43 -5.01 -10.74
C LEU A 205 -4.08 -6.29 -11.26
N TRP A 206 -4.88 -6.95 -10.43
CA TRP A 206 -5.57 -8.18 -10.82
C TRP A 206 -6.54 -7.94 -11.97
N GLY A 207 -7.29 -6.84 -11.92
CA GLY A 207 -8.15 -6.39 -13.02
C GLY A 207 -7.36 -6.16 -14.30
N ALA A 208 -6.24 -5.43 -14.24
CA ALA A 208 -5.39 -5.18 -15.40
C ALA A 208 -4.81 -6.48 -15.99
N ALA A 209 -4.30 -7.38 -15.16
CA ALA A 209 -3.74 -8.65 -15.59
C ALA A 209 -4.81 -9.53 -16.25
N LEU A 210 -5.98 -9.69 -15.62
CA LEU A 210 -7.06 -10.53 -16.13
C LEU A 210 -7.68 -9.95 -17.41
N TYR A 211 -8.01 -8.66 -17.44
CA TYR A 211 -8.62 -8.04 -18.60
C TYR A 211 -7.67 -8.03 -19.80
N ASN A 212 -6.43 -7.58 -19.63
CA ASN A 212 -5.48 -7.46 -20.74
C ASN A 212 -5.06 -8.81 -21.33
N ASN A 213 -5.10 -9.87 -20.52
CA ASN A 213 -4.82 -11.22 -21.00
C ASN A 213 -6.08 -11.98 -21.41
N GLY A 214 -7.27 -11.37 -21.33
CA GLY A 214 -8.55 -12.02 -21.68
C GLY A 214 -8.99 -13.11 -20.70
N GLY A 215 -8.42 -13.17 -19.49
CA GLY A 215 -8.82 -14.11 -18.43
C GLY A 215 -10.12 -13.73 -17.74
N PHE A 216 -10.50 -12.44 -17.78
CA PHE A 216 -11.82 -11.99 -17.32
C PHE A 216 -12.35 -10.89 -18.25
N PRO A 217 -13.62 -10.95 -18.71
CA PRO A 217 -14.11 -10.09 -19.78
C PRO A 217 -14.51 -8.67 -19.34
N ILE A 218 -14.34 -8.33 -18.06
CA ILE A 218 -14.73 -7.04 -17.49
C ILE A 218 -13.46 -6.21 -17.25
N LYS A 219 -13.51 -4.95 -17.70
CA LYS A 219 -12.39 -4.00 -17.55
C LYS A 219 -12.30 -3.44 -16.13
N ASP A 220 -13.46 -3.20 -15.51
CA ASP A 220 -13.51 -2.79 -14.11
C ASP A 220 -13.06 -3.94 -13.22
N ALA A 221 -12.18 -3.65 -12.27
CA ALA A 221 -11.62 -4.63 -11.36
C ALA A 221 -12.74 -5.28 -10.56
N HIS A 222 -12.77 -6.62 -10.61
CA HIS A 222 -13.80 -7.43 -9.98
C HIS A 222 -13.26 -8.26 -8.81
N PHE A 223 -11.94 -8.43 -8.74
CA PHE A 223 -11.29 -9.24 -7.72
C PHE A 223 -10.34 -8.38 -6.87
N GLY A 224 -10.26 -8.67 -5.56
CA GLY A 224 -9.35 -8.01 -4.64
C GLY A 224 -9.06 -8.84 -3.39
N GLU A 225 -8.05 -8.42 -2.62
CA GLU A 225 -7.71 -9.05 -1.34
C GLU A 225 -8.50 -8.45 -0.17
N SER A 226 -9.05 -9.30 0.67
CA SER A 226 -9.61 -8.93 1.97
C SER A 226 -9.80 -10.20 2.81
N TYR A 227 -9.69 -10.08 4.13
CA TYR A 227 -9.74 -11.22 5.04
C TYR A 227 -10.64 -10.95 6.25
N THR A 228 -11.39 -11.97 6.67
CA THR A 228 -12.12 -11.97 7.94
C THR A 228 -11.16 -11.98 9.14
N GLU A 229 -11.70 -11.80 10.36
CA GLU A 229 -10.91 -11.91 11.59
C GLU A 229 -10.18 -13.27 11.73
N ASP A 230 -10.75 -14.33 11.15
CA ASP A 230 -10.19 -15.69 11.13
C ASP A 230 -9.27 -15.95 9.92
N GLY A 231 -8.92 -14.91 9.15
CA GLY A 231 -8.03 -14.99 8.00
C GLY A 231 -8.64 -15.65 6.75
N THR A 232 -9.97 -15.79 6.69
CA THR A 232 -10.65 -16.34 5.51
C THR A 232 -10.86 -15.23 4.47
N PRO A 233 -10.59 -15.46 3.17
CA PRO A 233 -10.88 -14.47 2.14
C PRO A 233 -12.36 -14.04 2.15
N GLN A 234 -12.62 -12.75 2.00
CA GLN A 234 -13.98 -12.20 2.02
C GLN A 234 -14.24 -11.24 0.85
N GLU A 235 -15.50 -11.13 0.47
CA GLU A 235 -15.98 -10.15 -0.50
C GLU A 235 -16.07 -8.75 0.14
N LEU A 236 -15.70 -7.72 -0.62
CA LEU A 236 -15.94 -6.33 -0.25
C LEU A 236 -17.09 -5.77 -1.07
N LEU A 237 -18.16 -5.36 -0.40
CA LEU A 237 -19.33 -4.73 -1.01
C LEU A 237 -19.34 -3.24 -0.72
N ASN A 238 -19.56 -2.41 -1.74
CA ASN A 238 -19.78 -0.99 -1.54
C ASN A 238 -21.24 -0.73 -1.16
N GLN A 239 -21.46 0.00 -0.07
CA GLN A 239 -22.79 0.29 0.46
C GLN A 239 -22.91 1.77 0.83
N PRO A 240 -23.80 2.54 0.19
CA PRO A 240 -24.73 2.12 -0.87
C PRO A 240 -24.02 1.73 -2.17
N GLN A 241 -24.72 0.98 -3.02
CA GLN A 241 -24.21 0.62 -4.34
C GLN A 241 -24.01 1.87 -5.22
N PRO A 242 -22.89 1.98 -5.95
CA PRO A 242 -22.61 3.14 -6.78
C PRO A 242 -23.57 3.20 -7.98
N THR A 243 -23.99 4.40 -8.32
CA THR A 243 -24.74 4.69 -9.56
C THR A 243 -23.88 4.41 -10.79
N ARG A 244 -24.52 4.29 -11.96
CA ARG A 244 -23.78 4.11 -13.22
C ARG A 244 -22.87 5.29 -13.56
N GLU A 245 -23.25 6.50 -13.14
CA GLU A 245 -22.46 7.71 -13.33
C GLU A 245 -21.21 7.70 -12.43
N GLU A 246 -21.34 7.31 -11.17
CA GLU A 246 -20.20 7.17 -10.25
C GLU A 246 -19.22 6.09 -10.73
N GLN A 247 -19.72 4.95 -11.21
CA GLN A 247 -18.86 3.93 -11.82
C GLN A 247 -18.09 4.50 -13.03
N ALA A 248 -18.79 5.15 -13.96
CA ALA A 248 -18.21 5.62 -15.21
C ALA A 248 -17.23 6.81 -15.05
N PHE A 249 -17.51 7.73 -14.13
CA PHE A 249 -16.78 9.00 -14.01
C PHE A 249 -15.98 9.16 -12.72
N LYS A 250 -16.26 8.36 -11.69
CA LYS A 250 -15.52 8.34 -10.42
C LYS A 250 -14.75 7.05 -10.19
N GLY A 251 -14.90 6.05 -11.06
CA GLY A 251 -14.20 4.76 -10.94
C GLY A 251 -14.60 3.99 -9.69
N TRP A 252 -15.82 4.19 -9.17
CA TRP A 252 -16.31 3.46 -8.01
C TRP A 252 -16.69 2.03 -8.40
N LEU A 253 -16.32 1.06 -7.57
CA LEU A 253 -16.68 -0.33 -7.73
C LEU A 253 -17.88 -0.69 -6.86
N SER A 254 -18.72 -1.58 -7.37
CA SER A 254 -19.83 -2.17 -6.63
C SER A 254 -19.37 -3.24 -5.63
N VAL A 255 -18.38 -4.02 -6.04
CA VAL A 255 -17.95 -5.24 -5.38
C VAL A 255 -16.51 -5.58 -5.75
N LEU A 256 -15.82 -6.25 -4.82
CA LEU A 256 -14.59 -7.00 -5.07
C LEU A 256 -14.70 -8.38 -4.44
N ASP A 257 -14.62 -9.42 -5.28
CA ASP A 257 -14.59 -10.80 -4.85
C ASP A 257 -13.17 -11.28 -4.52
N PRO A 258 -12.99 -12.23 -3.59
CA PRO A 258 -11.73 -12.93 -3.49
C PRO A 258 -11.46 -13.71 -4.79
N LEU A 259 -10.18 -13.87 -5.17
CA LEU A 259 -9.85 -14.71 -6.33
C LEU A 259 -10.41 -16.13 -6.12
N PRO A 260 -11.13 -16.69 -7.11
CA PRO A 260 -11.56 -18.08 -7.05
C PRO A 260 -10.32 -18.99 -7.03
N ARG A 261 -10.47 -20.20 -6.51
CA ARG A 261 -9.42 -21.23 -6.63
C ARG A 261 -9.04 -21.41 -8.10
N TRP A 262 -7.74 -21.36 -8.43
CA TRP A 262 -7.29 -21.41 -9.82
C TRP A 262 -7.72 -22.71 -10.52
N GLU A 263 -7.92 -23.80 -9.77
CA GLU A 263 -8.39 -25.11 -10.25
C GLU A 263 -9.77 -25.07 -10.91
N ILE A 264 -10.60 -24.08 -10.58
CA ILE A 264 -11.96 -23.92 -11.16
C ILE A 264 -12.02 -22.84 -12.25
N SER A 265 -10.88 -22.20 -12.57
CA SER A 265 -10.83 -21.23 -13.66
C SER A 265 -10.90 -21.93 -15.03
N GLU A 266 -11.47 -21.25 -16.02
CA GLU A 266 -11.46 -21.66 -17.42
C GLU A 266 -10.65 -20.66 -18.25
N PRO A 267 -9.88 -21.07 -19.28
CA PRO A 267 -9.01 -20.15 -19.99
C PRO A 267 -9.86 -19.26 -20.89
N GLY A 268 -9.82 -17.95 -20.65
CA GLY A 268 -10.51 -16.98 -21.50
C GLY A 268 -9.72 -16.64 -22.78
N ASN A 269 -8.39 -16.83 -22.76
CA ASN A 269 -7.52 -16.51 -23.89
C ASN A 269 -7.34 -17.69 -24.86
N ILE A 270 -8.15 -17.72 -25.92
CA ILE A 270 -8.02 -18.71 -27.00
C ILE A 270 -6.73 -18.56 -27.82
N LEU A 271 -6.11 -17.37 -27.87
CA LEU A 271 -4.97 -17.11 -28.76
C LEU A 271 -3.66 -17.73 -28.25
N ARG A 272 -3.40 -17.74 -26.94
CA ARG A 272 -2.25 -18.47 -26.36
C ARG A 272 -2.43 -20.00 -26.40
N VAL A 273 -3.66 -20.48 -26.51
CA VAL A 273 -3.96 -21.92 -26.70
C VAL A 273 -3.57 -22.41 -28.09
N PHE A 274 -3.50 -21.53 -29.09
CA PHE A 274 -3.13 -21.84 -30.48
C PHE A 274 -1.65 -21.66 -30.80
N GLU A 275 -0.81 -21.30 -29.81
CA GLU A 275 0.64 -21.38 -29.99
C GLU A 275 1.02 -22.83 -30.34
N ARG A 276 1.69 -23.02 -31.49
CA ARG A 276 2.09 -24.35 -31.96
C ARG A 276 3.11 -24.95 -30.99
N GLY A 277 2.64 -25.74 -30.04
CA GLY A 277 3.48 -26.64 -29.25
C GLY A 277 3.95 -27.81 -30.11
N SER A 278 5.26 -28.03 -30.19
CA SER A 278 5.86 -29.11 -30.99
C SER A 278 6.16 -30.38 -30.17
N LYS A 279 5.99 -30.34 -28.84
CA LYS A 279 6.32 -31.44 -27.92
C LYS A 279 5.14 -31.90 -27.05
N ARG A 280 5.19 -33.16 -26.57
CA ARG A 280 4.20 -33.78 -25.67
C ARG A 280 4.16 -33.09 -24.30
N ARG A 281 2.97 -32.94 -23.72
CA ARG A 281 2.74 -32.44 -22.36
C ARG A 281 3.30 -33.38 -21.29
N LEU A 282 3.76 -32.80 -20.17
CA LEU A 282 3.97 -33.56 -18.94
C LEU A 282 2.63 -33.99 -18.37
N GLU A 283 2.59 -35.17 -17.77
CA GLU A 283 1.48 -35.59 -16.91
C GLU A 283 1.91 -35.42 -15.46
N VAL A 284 0.97 -35.01 -14.60
CA VAL A 284 1.23 -34.93 -13.16
C VAL A 284 1.73 -36.30 -12.68
N ALA A 285 2.85 -36.30 -11.95
CA ALA A 285 3.58 -37.50 -11.52
C ALA A 285 4.32 -38.31 -12.62
N ASN A 286 4.47 -37.79 -13.84
CA ASN A 286 5.24 -38.42 -14.91
C ASN A 286 6.14 -37.38 -15.64
N PRO A 287 7.28 -37.00 -15.04
CA PRO A 287 8.17 -35.98 -15.59
C PRO A 287 8.91 -36.49 -16.84
N ASP A 288 9.11 -35.61 -17.81
CA ASP A 288 9.93 -35.86 -19.00
C ASP A 288 11.38 -35.48 -18.68
N LYS A 289 12.26 -36.48 -18.67
CA LYS A 289 13.68 -36.32 -18.33
C LYS A 289 14.45 -35.47 -19.34
N ASN A 290 13.90 -35.25 -20.53
CA ASN A 290 14.53 -34.53 -21.63
C ASN A 290 13.93 -33.13 -21.84
N GLU A 291 13.19 -32.60 -20.86
CA GLU A 291 12.65 -31.24 -20.94
C GLU A 291 13.75 -30.20 -20.70
N ASP A 292 13.82 -29.20 -21.57
CA ASP A 292 14.66 -28.03 -21.39
C ASP A 292 14.08 -27.15 -20.27
N PRO A 293 14.80 -26.92 -19.15
CA PRO A 293 14.31 -26.09 -18.07
C PRO A 293 13.97 -24.68 -18.54
N GLY A 294 12.77 -24.18 -18.18
CA GLY A 294 12.37 -22.80 -18.46
C GLY A 294 12.05 -22.46 -19.93
N LYS A 295 12.00 -23.44 -20.84
CA LYS A 295 11.54 -23.23 -22.23
C LYS A 295 10.20 -23.91 -22.48
N PRO A 296 9.07 -23.16 -22.43
CA PRO A 296 7.76 -23.73 -22.74
C PRO A 296 7.60 -23.92 -24.25
N ASP A 297 8.18 -24.99 -24.81
CA ASP A 297 7.93 -25.43 -26.20
C ASP A 297 6.54 -26.11 -26.36
N LYS A 298 5.67 -26.00 -25.35
CA LYS A 298 4.41 -26.75 -25.16
C LYS A 298 3.22 -25.79 -25.09
N GLY A 299 2.45 -25.61 -26.17
CA GLY A 299 1.25 -24.73 -26.20
C GLY A 299 0.16 -25.15 -25.20
N LEU A 300 -0.72 -24.25 -24.73
CA LEU A 300 -1.59 -24.41 -23.52
C LEU A 300 -2.70 -25.48 -23.55
N SER A 301 -3.11 -26.02 -24.71
CA SER A 301 -3.98 -27.23 -24.79
C SER A 301 -3.73 -28.03 -26.08
N PRO A 302 -3.77 -29.39 -26.07
CA PRO A 302 -3.71 -30.19 -27.29
C PRO A 302 -4.99 -30.14 -28.15
N ARG A 303 -6.13 -29.62 -27.66
CA ARG A 303 -7.42 -29.51 -28.40
C ARG A 303 -8.23 -28.26 -27.97
N GLY A 304 -9.17 -27.77 -28.79
CA GLY A 304 -10.01 -26.56 -28.54
C GLY A 304 -10.83 -26.60 -27.25
N LEU A 305 -11.47 -25.48 -26.82
CA LEU A 305 -12.14 -25.26 -25.51
C LEU A 305 -12.75 -26.53 -24.84
N GLY A 306 -12.46 -26.77 -23.54
CA GLY A 306 -13.16 -27.76 -22.70
C GLY A 306 -12.61 -29.20 -22.53
N THR A 307 -11.51 -29.63 -23.14
CA THR A 307 -10.95 -30.99 -22.94
C THR A 307 -9.67 -31.02 -22.07
N GLY A 308 -9.65 -31.82 -20.99
CA GLY A 308 -8.43 -32.30 -20.31
C GLY A 308 -7.97 -31.63 -18.99
N ASN A 309 -8.75 -30.70 -18.40
CA ASN A 309 -8.38 -29.72 -17.36
C ASN A 309 -7.58 -28.51 -17.87
N ARG A 310 -8.10 -27.31 -17.55
CA ARG A 310 -7.81 -26.06 -18.25
C ARG A 310 -7.90 -24.86 -17.31
N THR A 311 -7.03 -24.81 -16.32
CA THR A 311 -6.94 -23.63 -15.48
C THR A 311 -6.38 -22.48 -16.30
N ASP A 312 -6.94 -21.29 -16.17
CA ASP A 312 -6.41 -20.11 -16.83
C ASP A 312 -5.04 -19.77 -16.21
N PRO A 313 -3.95 -19.72 -17.02
CA PRO A 313 -2.62 -19.44 -16.52
C PRO A 313 -2.49 -18.03 -15.91
N VAL A 314 -3.41 -17.10 -16.22
CA VAL A 314 -3.46 -15.77 -15.61
C VAL A 314 -3.99 -15.87 -14.17
N PHE A 315 -5.05 -16.64 -13.92
CA PHE A 315 -5.53 -16.88 -12.54
C PHE A 315 -4.50 -17.62 -11.70
N LEU A 316 -3.89 -18.66 -12.27
CA LEU A 316 -2.77 -19.37 -11.64
C LEU A 316 -1.58 -18.43 -11.40
N GLY A 317 -1.28 -17.59 -12.39
CA GLY A 317 -0.27 -16.54 -12.33
C GLY A 317 -0.54 -15.63 -11.15
N LEU A 318 -1.67 -14.96 -11.08
CA LEU A 318 -2.02 -14.04 -9.99
C LEU A 318 -1.93 -14.66 -8.59
N GLN A 319 -2.24 -15.96 -8.44
CA GLN A 319 -2.13 -16.64 -7.14
C GLN A 319 -0.70 -17.07 -6.79
N LYS A 320 0.16 -17.27 -7.79
CA LYS A 320 1.58 -17.62 -7.61
C LYS A 320 2.48 -16.39 -7.58
N THR A 321 2.33 -15.54 -8.60
CA THR A 321 2.95 -14.24 -8.76
C THR A 321 2.16 -13.25 -7.94
N ARG A 322 2.58 -13.20 -6.70
CA ARG A 322 2.20 -12.25 -5.69
C ARG A 322 2.83 -10.88 -6.05
N LEU A 323 2.44 -10.34 -7.19
CA LEU A 323 2.98 -9.13 -7.85
C LEU A 323 2.67 -7.81 -7.09
N LEU A 324 1.89 -7.86 -6.01
CA LEU A 324 1.63 -6.78 -5.05
C LEU A 324 2.06 -7.20 -3.63
N ASP A 325 2.87 -8.25 -3.52
CA ASP A 325 3.04 -8.93 -2.25
C ASP A 325 4.12 -8.32 -1.38
N PRO A 326 3.88 -8.33 -0.08
CA PRO A 326 2.55 -8.45 0.54
C PRO A 326 1.72 -7.17 0.39
N THR A 327 0.40 -7.27 0.17
CA THR A 327 -0.48 -6.10 0.40
C THR A 327 -0.44 -5.72 1.88
N SER A 328 -1.02 -4.58 2.24
CA SER A 328 -1.09 -4.17 3.66
C SER A 328 -1.85 -5.17 4.56
N ASN A 329 -2.52 -6.20 4.01
CA ASN A 329 -3.09 -7.28 4.82
C ASN A 329 -2.05 -8.20 5.49
N PHE A 330 -0.79 -8.22 5.01
CA PHE A 330 0.24 -9.14 5.48
C PHE A 330 1.54 -8.42 5.86
N LEU A 331 2.34 -9.06 6.72
CA LEU A 331 3.69 -8.59 7.06
C LEU A 331 4.56 -8.59 5.80
N GLY A 332 5.54 -7.68 5.74
CA GLY A 332 6.61 -7.68 4.73
C GLY A 332 7.32 -9.03 4.63
N THR A 333 8.09 -9.23 3.57
CA THR A 333 9.03 -10.37 3.47
C THR A 333 10.06 -10.33 4.61
N ASN A 334 10.50 -9.14 5.04
CA ASN A 334 11.40 -8.92 6.18
C ASN A 334 12.72 -9.71 6.09
N ASP A 335 13.12 -10.19 4.91
CA ASP A 335 14.21 -11.17 4.73
C ASP A 335 15.51 -10.55 4.19
N GLN A 336 15.48 -9.24 3.95
CA GLN A 336 16.55 -8.46 3.32
C GLN A 336 16.59 -7.03 3.88
N PRO A 337 17.77 -6.37 3.85
CA PRO A 337 17.92 -4.97 4.24
C PRO A 337 17.02 -4.06 3.41
N GLY A 338 16.40 -3.07 4.06
CA GLY A 338 15.47 -2.16 3.40
C GLY A 338 14.08 -2.72 3.11
N ASP A 339 13.76 -3.95 3.53
CA ASP A 339 12.48 -4.60 3.26
C ASP A 339 11.71 -4.96 4.54
N TYR A 340 11.83 -4.11 5.57
CA TYR A 340 11.21 -4.36 6.87
C TYR A 340 9.91 -3.56 7.04
N ARG A 341 8.83 -4.29 7.36
CA ARG A 341 7.55 -3.72 7.79
C ARG A 341 6.62 -4.78 8.37
N SER A 342 5.61 -4.29 9.10
CA SER A 342 4.49 -5.11 9.57
C SER A 342 3.27 -5.02 8.63
N SER A 343 2.07 -5.31 9.13
CA SER A 343 0.79 -5.29 8.41
C SER A 343 -0.18 -4.23 8.94
N GLY A 344 -1.29 -4.04 8.23
CA GLY A 344 -2.37 -3.10 8.52
C GLY A 344 -1.87 -1.68 8.73
N CYS A 345 -2.38 -1.00 9.74
CA CYS A 345 -1.98 0.37 10.07
C CYS A 345 -0.49 0.49 10.42
N THR A 346 0.10 -0.53 11.04
CA THR A 346 1.52 -0.51 11.43
C THR A 346 2.49 -0.65 10.27
N SER A 347 2.02 -1.12 9.09
CA SER A 347 2.86 -1.19 7.89
C SER A 347 3.40 0.16 7.44
N CYS A 348 2.67 1.25 7.73
CA CYS A 348 3.09 2.62 7.42
C CYS A 348 3.45 3.42 8.68
N HIS A 349 2.73 3.21 9.78
CA HIS A 349 2.83 4.10 10.94
C HIS A 349 3.87 3.69 12.00
N VAL A 350 4.48 2.51 11.86
CA VAL A 350 5.57 2.05 12.73
C VAL A 350 6.81 1.90 11.84
N ILE A 351 7.79 2.78 12.05
CA ILE A 351 8.89 2.96 11.10
C ILE A 351 10.04 2.00 11.39
N TYR A 352 10.59 1.43 10.32
CA TYR A 352 11.77 0.58 10.33
C TYR A 352 12.96 1.31 9.70
N ALA A 353 14.16 0.91 10.09
CA ALA A 353 15.40 1.40 9.50
C ALA A 353 15.64 0.69 8.16
N ASN A 354 15.27 1.34 7.05
CA ASN A 354 15.23 0.72 5.71
C ASN A 354 16.19 1.37 4.67
N ASP A 355 16.57 2.64 4.78
CA ASP A 355 17.46 3.30 3.80
C ASP A 355 18.32 4.36 4.52
N THR A 356 19.62 4.37 4.23
CA THR A 356 20.62 5.32 4.76
C THR A 356 20.59 6.71 4.09
N SER A 357 19.87 6.85 2.98
CA SER A 357 19.66 8.09 2.24
C SER A 357 18.74 9.04 3.00
N LYS A 358 19.23 10.25 3.24
CA LYS A 358 18.39 11.34 3.79
C LYS A 358 17.26 11.75 2.86
N ALA A 359 17.43 11.61 1.54
CA ALA A 359 16.36 11.96 0.59
C ALA A 359 15.16 11.02 0.75
N ALA A 360 15.39 9.71 0.87
CA ALA A 360 14.32 8.72 1.02
C ALA A 360 13.78 8.62 2.46
N SER A 361 14.68 8.67 3.46
CA SER A 361 14.36 8.39 4.87
C SER A 361 14.25 9.60 5.79
N GLY A 362 14.59 10.81 5.32
CA GLY A 362 14.64 12.01 6.18
C GLY A 362 15.58 11.80 7.37
N HIS A 363 15.15 12.20 8.56
CA HIS A 363 15.87 12.03 9.82
C HIS A 363 16.03 10.56 10.25
N TYR A 364 15.19 9.65 9.74
CA TYR A 364 15.32 8.22 10.02
C TYR A 364 16.54 7.58 9.35
N ALA A 365 17.12 8.23 8.34
CA ALA A 365 18.36 7.80 7.67
C ALA A 365 19.51 7.53 8.66
N SER A 366 19.51 8.24 9.79
CA SER A 366 20.50 8.06 10.86
C SER A 366 20.46 6.68 11.54
N PHE A 367 19.38 5.92 11.36
CA PHE A 367 19.21 4.58 11.93
C PHE A 367 19.63 3.45 10.98
N GLY A 368 20.00 3.78 9.73
CA GLY A 368 20.52 2.82 8.74
C GLY A 368 19.43 2.03 8.00
N ASN A 369 19.82 0.86 7.48
CA ASN A 369 19.01 0.00 6.60
C ASN A 369 18.84 -1.45 7.13
N GLN A 370 19.23 -1.71 8.39
CA GLN A 370 19.35 -3.07 8.94
C GLN A 370 18.12 -3.54 9.73
N GLY A 371 17.09 -2.70 9.88
CA GLY A 371 15.91 -3.05 10.68
C GLY A 371 16.24 -3.32 12.16
N PHE A 372 17.25 -2.64 12.70
CA PHE A 372 17.65 -2.75 14.11
C PHE A 372 16.84 -1.80 14.98
N SER A 373 16.42 -2.30 16.14
CA SER A 373 15.66 -1.48 17.08
C SER A 373 16.52 -0.45 17.80
N GLN A 374 15.98 0.75 17.96
CA GLN A 374 16.47 1.81 18.84
C GLN A 374 15.54 2.02 20.05
N SER A 375 14.61 1.08 20.28
CA SER A 375 13.70 1.14 21.40
C SER A 375 14.47 1.14 22.73
N ALA A 376 13.99 1.85 23.73
CA ALA A 376 14.54 1.79 25.09
C ALA A 376 14.17 0.49 25.84
N ASP A 377 13.32 -0.37 25.25
CA ASP A 377 13.00 -1.68 25.80
C ASP A 377 14.23 -2.61 25.83
N THR A 378 14.58 -3.05 27.03
CA THR A 378 15.76 -3.91 27.29
C THR A 378 15.56 -5.37 26.88
N LYS A 379 14.32 -5.79 26.57
CA LYS A 379 14.01 -7.15 26.12
C LYS A 379 14.07 -7.31 24.60
N ILE A 380 14.17 -6.20 23.87
CA ILE A 380 14.30 -6.21 22.41
C ILE A 380 15.78 -6.13 22.03
N PRO A 381 16.32 -7.12 21.28
CA PRO A 381 17.69 -7.07 20.79
C PRO A 381 17.97 -5.83 19.93
N LYS A 382 19.17 -5.26 20.05
CA LYS A 382 19.59 -4.04 19.33
C LYS A 382 20.46 -4.31 18.10
N ASN A 383 20.76 -5.57 17.87
CA ASN A 383 21.62 -6.09 16.80
C ASN A 383 20.95 -7.23 16.03
N GLU A 384 19.62 -7.31 16.08
CA GLU A 384 18.81 -8.27 15.33
C GLU A 384 17.85 -7.50 14.41
N ALA A 385 17.85 -7.88 13.13
CA ALA A 385 16.99 -7.30 12.11
C ALA A 385 15.51 -7.65 12.31
N GLY A 386 14.62 -6.97 11.59
CA GLY A 386 13.17 -7.22 11.65
C GLY A 386 12.49 -6.58 12.86
N HIS A 387 13.08 -5.55 13.45
CA HIS A 387 12.48 -4.75 14.51
C HIS A 387 12.24 -3.31 14.08
N PRO A 388 11.14 -2.68 14.53
CA PRO A 388 10.94 -1.27 14.29
C PRO A 388 11.97 -0.44 15.07
N ILE A 389 12.23 0.78 14.59
CA ILE A 389 13.12 1.72 15.26
C ILE A 389 12.64 1.96 16.69
N LYS A 390 11.33 2.15 16.89
CA LYS A 390 10.68 2.34 18.19
C LYS A 390 9.29 1.73 18.21
N HIS A 391 8.78 1.44 19.40
CA HIS A 391 7.38 1.08 19.62
C HIS A 391 6.51 2.35 19.66
N GLN A 392 6.26 2.94 18.48
CA GLN A 392 5.57 4.24 18.38
C GLN A 392 4.82 4.42 17.05
N PHE A 393 3.57 4.90 17.12
CA PHE A 393 2.82 5.36 15.95
C PHE A 393 3.27 6.77 15.57
N THR A 394 3.50 7.00 14.28
CA THR A 394 3.88 8.32 13.77
C THR A 394 3.12 8.68 12.49
N SER A 395 2.89 9.98 12.29
CA SER A 395 2.48 10.54 10.99
C SER A 395 3.67 11.01 10.16
N GLN A 396 4.88 10.99 10.74
CA GLN A 396 6.13 11.37 10.09
C GLN A 396 6.67 10.15 9.35
N ILE A 397 5.99 9.77 8.26
CA ILE A 397 6.28 8.56 7.49
C ILE A 397 7.23 8.95 6.35
N PRO A 398 8.48 8.46 6.32
CA PRO A 398 9.39 8.75 5.24
C PRO A 398 8.94 8.08 3.94
N THR A 399 9.40 8.62 2.81
CA THR A 399 9.19 8.03 1.47
C THR A 399 9.62 6.56 1.47
N GLU A 400 10.78 6.23 2.05
CA GLU A 400 11.26 4.84 2.09
C GLU A 400 10.24 3.84 2.67
N GLN A 401 9.37 4.24 3.60
CA GLN A 401 8.36 3.32 4.13
C GLN A 401 7.33 2.90 3.08
N CYS A 402 7.07 3.75 2.09
CA CYS A 402 6.21 3.47 0.94
C CYS A 402 6.97 2.63 -0.11
N MET A 403 8.27 2.86 -0.30
CA MET A 403 9.13 2.08 -1.19
C MET A 403 9.12 0.57 -0.88
N VAL A 404 8.98 0.17 0.39
CA VAL A 404 8.85 -1.25 0.82
C VAL A 404 7.66 -1.97 0.16
N CYS A 405 6.70 -1.25 -0.42
CA CYS A 405 5.61 -1.81 -1.23
C CYS A 405 5.65 -1.36 -2.69
N HIS A 406 6.07 -0.12 -2.97
CA HIS A 406 5.95 0.53 -4.29
C HIS A 406 7.15 0.32 -5.24
N MET A 407 7.96 -0.69 -4.97
CA MET A 407 9.01 -1.20 -5.86
C MET A 407 8.46 -2.04 -7.04
N HIS A 408 7.27 -2.66 -6.89
CA HIS A 408 6.63 -3.49 -7.92
C HIS A 408 5.12 -3.18 -8.09
N PRO A 409 4.53 -3.49 -9.26
CA PRO A 409 5.19 -3.82 -10.51
C PRO A 409 5.72 -2.57 -11.24
N GLY A 410 7.04 -2.58 -11.49
CA GLY A 410 7.72 -1.69 -12.43
C GLY A 410 8.15 -0.33 -11.91
N GLY A 411 8.28 -0.13 -10.59
CA GLY A 411 8.83 1.11 -10.01
C GLY A 411 8.12 2.41 -10.38
N ASN A 412 6.95 2.33 -11.04
CA ASN A 412 6.51 3.40 -11.96
C ASN A 412 6.20 4.73 -11.28
N MET A 413 5.89 4.73 -9.98
CA MET A 413 5.47 5.95 -9.27
C MET A 413 6.49 6.42 -8.25
N GLU A 414 6.99 5.53 -7.40
CA GLU A 414 7.83 5.95 -6.27
C GLU A 414 9.33 5.91 -6.59
N GLU A 415 9.80 4.91 -7.32
CA GLU A 415 11.18 4.95 -7.84
C GLU A 415 11.38 6.15 -8.75
N THR A 416 10.40 6.46 -9.61
CA THR A 416 10.48 7.64 -10.49
C THR A 416 10.47 8.95 -9.71
N TYR A 417 9.72 9.03 -8.59
CA TYR A 417 9.79 10.17 -7.66
C TYR A 417 11.19 10.32 -7.05
N LEU A 418 11.83 9.22 -6.69
CA LEU A 418 13.22 9.16 -6.21
C LEU A 418 14.27 9.29 -7.33
N GLY A 419 13.85 9.44 -8.60
CA GLY A 419 14.76 9.47 -9.74
C GLY A 419 15.56 8.19 -9.92
N ARG A 420 14.95 7.03 -9.61
CA ARG A 420 15.53 5.69 -9.66
C ARG A 420 14.90 4.87 -10.79
N THR A 421 15.62 3.85 -11.22
CA THR A 421 15.11 2.81 -12.11
C THR A 421 15.85 1.51 -11.85
N TRP A 422 15.25 0.37 -12.22
CA TRP A 422 15.91 -0.91 -12.12
C TRP A 422 17.24 -0.91 -12.91
N TRP A 423 18.29 -1.43 -12.27
CA TRP A 423 19.60 -1.61 -12.86
C TRP A 423 19.57 -2.48 -14.12
N ASP A 424 20.49 -2.20 -15.04
CA ASP A 424 20.60 -2.87 -16.34
C ASP A 424 21.34 -4.22 -16.28
N ASN A 425 21.80 -4.63 -15.09
CA ASN A 425 22.59 -5.83 -14.84
C ASN A 425 23.96 -5.87 -15.54
N GLU A 426 24.44 -4.74 -16.07
CA GLU A 426 25.67 -4.69 -16.87
C GLU A 426 26.63 -3.60 -16.39
N SER A 427 26.12 -2.39 -16.16
CA SER A 427 26.91 -1.22 -15.81
C SER A 427 27.62 -1.44 -14.46
N ASP A 428 28.95 -1.28 -14.45
CA ASP A 428 29.82 -1.60 -13.31
C ASP A 428 29.70 -3.05 -12.79
N GLY A 429 29.28 -3.98 -13.65
CA GLY A 429 29.07 -5.39 -13.29
C GLY A 429 30.28 -6.10 -12.65
N LYS A 430 31.51 -5.59 -12.83
CA LYS A 430 32.71 -6.11 -12.15
C LYS A 430 32.64 -6.05 -10.62
N PHE A 431 31.76 -5.23 -10.05
CA PHE A 431 31.54 -5.19 -8.60
C PHE A 431 30.32 -6.01 -8.15
N MET A 432 29.50 -6.44 -9.11
CA MET A 432 28.21 -7.10 -8.88
C MET A 432 28.26 -8.60 -9.14
N TYR A 433 29.28 -9.06 -9.88
CA TYR A 433 29.53 -10.47 -10.19
C TYR A 433 30.90 -10.91 -9.66
N PRO A 434 31.08 -12.19 -9.30
CA PRO A 434 32.38 -12.72 -8.91
C PRO A 434 33.41 -12.54 -10.04
N GLN A 435 34.64 -12.18 -9.67
CA GLN A 435 35.68 -11.80 -10.63
C GLN A 435 36.46 -12.98 -11.20
N ASP A 436 36.52 -14.08 -10.47
CA ASP A 436 37.39 -15.22 -10.72
C ASP A 436 36.63 -16.46 -11.22
N HIS A 437 35.29 -16.47 -11.14
CA HIS A 437 34.48 -17.61 -11.56
C HIS A 437 33.03 -17.22 -11.87
N GLN A 438 32.34 -18.11 -12.60
CA GLN A 438 30.88 -18.05 -12.77
C GLN A 438 30.21 -18.84 -11.65
N ILE A 439 29.17 -18.29 -11.02
CA ILE A 439 28.34 -19.05 -10.08
C ILE A 439 27.50 -20.06 -10.86
N ASN A 440 27.67 -21.33 -10.52
CA ASN A 440 26.83 -22.44 -10.99
C ASN A 440 26.06 -23.00 -9.79
N PRO A 441 24.90 -22.42 -9.44
CA PRO A 441 24.15 -22.80 -8.24
C PRO A 441 23.65 -24.25 -8.34
N SER A 442 23.60 -24.95 -7.21
CA SER A 442 22.85 -26.20 -7.14
C SER A 442 21.34 -25.92 -7.28
N GLN A 443 20.52 -26.94 -7.57
CA GLN A 443 19.06 -26.77 -7.59
C GLN A 443 18.51 -26.22 -6.26
N ALA A 444 19.11 -26.60 -5.13
CA ALA A 444 18.73 -26.07 -3.82
C ALA A 444 19.11 -24.59 -3.66
N ASP A 445 20.27 -24.17 -4.20
CA ASP A 445 20.68 -22.76 -4.20
C ASP A 445 19.83 -21.93 -5.16
N GLU A 446 19.47 -22.46 -6.33
CA GLU A 446 18.54 -21.79 -7.25
C GLU A 446 17.20 -21.52 -6.57
N ALA A 447 16.64 -22.55 -5.92
CA ALA A 447 15.42 -22.40 -5.14
C ALA A 447 15.58 -21.34 -4.05
N ARG A 448 16.62 -21.41 -3.21
CA ARG A 448 16.87 -20.44 -2.13
C ARG A 448 16.96 -19.00 -2.65
N LYS A 449 17.69 -18.78 -3.75
CA LYS A 449 17.94 -17.44 -4.31
C LYS A 449 16.68 -16.88 -4.97
N LEU A 450 16.00 -17.67 -5.79
CA LEU A 450 14.77 -17.25 -6.48
C LEU A 450 13.59 -17.03 -5.54
N ASP A 451 13.62 -17.66 -4.37
CA ASP A 451 12.64 -17.42 -3.30
C ASP A 451 12.70 -15.99 -2.75
N LYS A 452 13.91 -15.39 -2.75
CA LYS A 452 14.18 -14.03 -2.27
C LYS A 452 14.06 -13.00 -3.37
N ASN A 453 14.71 -13.26 -4.50
CA ASN A 453 14.71 -12.39 -5.67
C ASN A 453 14.40 -13.24 -6.92
N PRO A 454 13.21 -13.09 -7.54
CA PRO A 454 12.80 -13.89 -8.68
C PRO A 454 13.55 -13.53 -9.99
N GLU A 455 14.44 -12.54 -9.97
CA GLU A 455 15.30 -12.18 -11.09
C GLU A 455 16.29 -13.28 -11.44
N ALA A 456 16.28 -13.74 -12.69
CA ALA A 456 17.22 -14.77 -13.15
C ALA A 456 18.70 -14.36 -13.06
N ALA A 457 19.01 -13.06 -13.15
CA ALA A 457 20.38 -12.56 -13.02
C ALA A 457 20.92 -12.69 -11.59
N SER A 458 20.05 -12.62 -10.58
CA SER A 458 20.43 -12.75 -9.16
C SER A 458 21.13 -14.08 -8.87
N LEU A 459 20.71 -15.17 -9.52
CA LEU A 459 21.34 -16.50 -9.42
C LEU A 459 22.86 -16.47 -9.57
N ARG A 460 23.33 -15.56 -10.44
CA ARG A 460 24.72 -15.40 -10.84
C ARG A 460 25.40 -14.20 -10.18
N GLY A 461 24.61 -13.30 -9.61
CA GLY A 461 25.04 -12.07 -8.97
C GLY A 461 25.38 -12.23 -7.49
N LEU A 462 26.13 -11.27 -6.96
CA LEU A 462 26.43 -11.15 -5.53
C LEU A 462 25.23 -10.65 -4.73
N TRP A 463 24.26 -9.98 -5.37
CA TRP A 463 23.08 -9.40 -4.74
C TRP A 463 22.00 -10.41 -4.34
N SER A 464 22.19 -11.70 -4.61
CA SER A 464 21.41 -12.75 -3.94
C SER A 464 21.75 -12.91 -2.45
N GLU A 465 22.88 -12.34 -2.01
CA GLU A 465 23.34 -12.48 -0.63
C GLU A 465 23.03 -11.20 0.17
N PRO A 466 22.30 -11.30 1.31
CA PRO A 466 21.91 -10.13 2.10
C PRO A 466 23.08 -9.26 2.56
N ASP A 467 24.24 -9.86 2.86
CA ASP A 467 25.45 -9.14 3.27
C ASP A 467 26.03 -8.24 2.18
N PHE A 468 25.76 -8.57 0.91
CA PHE A 468 26.12 -7.72 -0.22
C PHE A 468 25.13 -6.57 -0.35
N LEU A 469 23.82 -6.86 -0.26
CA LEU A 469 22.74 -5.86 -0.33
C LEU A 469 22.88 -4.78 0.74
N LEU A 470 23.31 -5.14 1.95
CA LEU A 470 23.62 -4.21 3.04
C LEU A 470 24.58 -3.08 2.65
N LYS A 471 25.44 -3.32 1.65
CA LYS A 471 26.53 -2.44 1.26
C LYS A 471 26.31 -1.80 -0.10
N SER A 472 25.63 -2.49 -1.02
CA SER A 472 25.61 -2.14 -2.44
C SER A 472 25.01 -0.77 -2.77
N GLY A 473 24.17 -0.22 -1.91
CA GLY A 473 23.61 1.13 -2.09
C GLY A 473 24.25 2.22 -1.23
N THR A 474 25.25 1.88 -0.41
CA THR A 474 25.91 2.84 0.48
C THR A 474 26.88 3.74 -0.27
N ASP A 475 27.16 4.93 0.28
CA ASP A 475 28.15 5.88 -0.27
C ASP A 475 29.52 5.23 -0.50
N ASP A 476 29.95 4.34 0.39
CA ASP A 476 31.27 3.69 0.30
C ASP A 476 31.36 2.66 -0.82
N PHE A 477 30.26 1.97 -1.13
CA PHE A 477 30.20 1.12 -2.32
C PHE A 477 30.14 1.97 -3.58
N ASN A 478 29.28 2.99 -3.59
CA ASN A 478 29.06 3.88 -4.72
C ASN A 478 30.32 4.67 -5.15
N LYS A 479 31.25 4.97 -4.23
CA LYS A 479 32.56 5.57 -4.55
C LYS A 479 33.45 4.70 -5.43
N GLN A 480 33.21 3.38 -5.47
CA GLN A 480 33.99 2.45 -6.28
C GLN A 480 33.49 2.37 -7.73
N LEU A 481 32.26 2.84 -7.97
CA LEU A 481 31.55 2.72 -9.24
C LEU A 481 31.86 3.90 -10.17
N GLN A 482 31.85 3.63 -11.48
CA GLN A 482 32.23 4.62 -12.49
C GLN A 482 31.04 5.09 -13.33
N ARG A 483 30.00 4.28 -13.47
CA ARG A 483 28.92 4.44 -14.44
C ARG A 483 27.53 4.52 -13.80
N VAL A 484 27.37 4.01 -12.58
CA VAL A 484 26.10 4.02 -11.85
C VAL A 484 26.28 4.45 -10.40
N GLN A 485 25.17 4.86 -9.78
CA GLN A 485 25.03 5.00 -8.34
C GLN A 485 23.81 4.15 -7.96
N PHE A 486 23.99 3.18 -7.07
CA PHE A 486 22.91 2.33 -6.59
C PHE A 486 22.17 2.99 -5.43
N ALA A 487 20.87 2.73 -5.37
CA ALA A 487 20.03 3.05 -4.22
C ALA A 487 20.27 2.04 -3.08
N ASP A 488 20.02 2.46 -1.84
CA ASP A 488 20.15 1.62 -0.65
C ASP A 488 18.90 0.79 -0.35
N SER A 489 17.75 1.17 -0.89
CA SER A 489 16.53 0.37 -0.86
C SER A 489 16.65 -0.85 -1.79
N HIS A 490 16.55 -2.06 -1.24
CA HIS A 490 16.67 -3.33 -1.99
C HIS A 490 15.45 -4.24 -1.76
N GLY A 491 14.26 -3.69 -1.88
CA GLY A 491 13.05 -4.47 -1.65
C GLY A 491 12.95 -5.67 -2.62
N HIS A 492 12.60 -6.85 -2.08
CA HIS A 492 12.71 -8.16 -2.74
C HIS A 492 14.09 -8.46 -3.38
N GLY A 493 15.15 -7.81 -2.91
CA GLY A 493 16.52 -7.98 -3.40
C GLY A 493 16.80 -7.40 -4.78
N TRP A 494 15.88 -6.61 -5.34
CA TRP A 494 16.11 -5.94 -6.62
C TRP A 494 17.13 -4.81 -6.48
N MET A 495 17.90 -4.60 -7.55
CA MET A 495 18.91 -3.54 -7.62
C MET A 495 18.37 -2.34 -8.38
N TYR A 496 18.39 -1.17 -7.74
CA TYR A 496 17.96 0.09 -8.33
C TYR A 496 19.12 1.06 -8.47
N LYS A 497 19.17 1.79 -9.59
CA LYS A 497 20.15 2.84 -9.84
C LYS A 497 19.50 4.21 -9.94
N ASN A 498 20.21 5.23 -9.51
CA ASN A 498 19.83 6.62 -9.74
C ASN A 498 19.98 6.97 -11.23
N VAL A 499 19.04 7.76 -11.73
CA VAL A 499 18.98 8.23 -13.12
C VAL A 499 19.48 9.66 -13.17
N TYR A 500 20.51 9.92 -13.96
CA TYR A 500 21.08 11.25 -14.14
C TYR A 500 20.80 11.77 -15.56
N GLU A 501 20.66 13.09 -15.68
CA GLU A 501 20.49 13.77 -16.96
C GLU A 501 21.68 13.52 -17.89
N LYS A 502 21.37 13.19 -19.15
CA LYS A 502 22.36 12.89 -20.18
C LYS A 502 21.97 13.49 -21.52
N ASP A 503 22.98 13.87 -22.31
CA ASP A 503 22.77 14.20 -23.72
C ASP A 503 22.43 12.95 -24.56
N ARG A 504 22.12 13.15 -25.84
CA ARG A 504 21.83 12.05 -26.78
C ARG A 504 23.00 11.10 -27.05
N LYS A 505 24.21 11.43 -26.60
CA LYS A 505 25.43 10.61 -26.70
C LYS A 505 25.74 9.88 -25.39
N GLY A 506 24.98 10.13 -24.32
CA GLY A 506 25.15 9.50 -23.02
C GLY A 506 26.09 10.25 -22.06
N ASN A 507 26.52 11.47 -22.39
CA ASN A 507 27.35 12.29 -21.50
C ASN A 507 26.48 12.88 -20.39
N LEU A 508 26.96 12.84 -19.14
CA LEU A 508 26.28 13.47 -18.00
C LEU A 508 26.17 14.98 -18.22
N LEU A 509 25.03 15.56 -17.82
CA LEU A 509 24.78 17.00 -17.89
C LEU A 509 24.71 17.62 -16.50
N ASP A 510 25.31 18.81 -16.36
CA ASP A 510 25.09 19.68 -15.22
C ASP A 510 23.77 20.47 -15.38
N LYS A 511 23.40 21.22 -14.33
CA LYS A 511 22.18 22.05 -14.29
C LYS A 511 22.08 23.12 -15.39
N ASP A 512 23.22 23.48 -16.00
CA ASP A 512 23.31 24.49 -17.05
C ASP A 512 23.31 23.84 -18.45
N GLY A 513 23.21 22.50 -18.52
CA GLY A 513 23.18 21.70 -19.73
C GLY A 513 24.57 21.43 -20.32
N ASN A 514 25.65 21.69 -19.58
CA ASN A 514 27.01 21.40 -20.04
C ASN A 514 27.38 19.95 -19.75
N THR A 515 28.17 19.37 -20.66
CA THR A 515 28.70 18.00 -20.48
C THR A 515 29.73 17.95 -19.36
N ILE A 516 29.59 16.96 -18.48
CA ILE A 516 30.55 16.66 -17.41
C ILE A 516 31.54 15.60 -17.90
N SER A 517 32.82 15.80 -17.61
CA SER A 517 33.87 14.82 -17.96
C SER A 517 33.61 13.48 -17.24
N PRO A 518 33.71 12.32 -17.92
CA PRO A 518 33.60 11.01 -17.28
C PRO A 518 34.65 10.76 -16.19
N ASP A 519 35.80 11.42 -16.28
CA ASP A 519 36.94 11.32 -15.36
C ASP A 519 36.85 12.31 -14.17
N ASP A 520 35.81 13.15 -14.13
CA ASP A 520 35.60 14.07 -13.02
C ASP A 520 35.21 13.28 -11.75
N PRO A 521 35.99 13.36 -10.66
CA PRO A 521 35.71 12.61 -9.43
C PRO A 521 34.41 13.04 -8.77
N ASP A 522 33.96 14.28 -9.00
CA ASP A 522 32.75 14.85 -8.41
C ASP A 522 31.56 14.83 -9.39
N LYS A 523 31.65 14.06 -10.49
CA LYS A 523 30.63 14.07 -11.55
C LYS A 523 29.21 13.80 -11.05
N TRP A 524 29.05 12.94 -10.04
CA TRP A 524 27.74 12.61 -9.49
C TRP A 524 27.12 13.76 -8.69
N THR A 525 27.95 14.57 -8.03
CA THR A 525 27.49 15.77 -7.32
C THR A 525 27.18 16.92 -8.29
N LYS A 526 27.84 16.95 -9.45
CA LYS A 526 27.65 17.97 -10.49
C LYS A 526 26.48 17.65 -11.42
N ALA A 527 26.26 16.36 -11.70
CA ALA A 527 25.22 15.90 -12.61
C ALA A 527 23.83 16.09 -12.00
N VAL A 528 22.86 16.39 -12.85
CA VAL A 528 21.45 16.48 -12.43
C VAL A 528 20.92 15.06 -12.20
N HIS A 529 20.64 14.69 -10.96
CA HIS A 529 19.83 13.51 -10.65
C HIS A 529 18.37 13.84 -10.98
N LEU A 530 17.74 13.02 -11.82
CA LEU A 530 16.36 13.20 -12.28
C LEU A 530 15.33 12.75 -11.22
N GLU A 531 15.53 13.16 -9.97
CA GLU A 531 14.51 13.05 -8.92
C GLU A 531 13.43 14.12 -9.08
N ASP A 532 12.27 13.92 -8.44
CA ASP A 532 11.21 14.93 -8.45
C ASP A 532 11.65 16.19 -7.70
N ILE A 533 11.28 17.35 -8.23
CA ILE A 533 11.65 18.65 -7.64
C ILE A 533 11.15 18.82 -6.20
N HIS A 534 10.06 18.18 -5.80
CA HIS A 534 9.58 18.21 -4.43
C HIS A 534 10.50 17.39 -3.52
N LEU A 535 10.98 16.24 -3.98
CA LEU A 535 11.94 15.42 -3.24
C LEU A 535 13.30 16.13 -3.11
N GLU A 536 13.79 16.77 -4.19
CA GLU A 536 15.03 17.57 -4.16
C GLU A 536 14.92 18.68 -3.09
N LYS A 537 13.71 19.19 -2.87
CA LYS A 537 13.39 20.16 -1.82
C LYS A 537 13.13 19.54 -0.45
N GLY A 538 13.23 18.23 -0.30
CA GLY A 538 13.06 17.49 0.95
C GLY A 538 11.61 17.14 1.32
N MET A 539 10.67 17.16 0.37
CA MET A 539 9.32 16.65 0.61
C MET A 539 9.31 15.12 0.55
N HIS A 540 8.49 14.53 1.42
CA HIS A 540 8.17 13.10 1.38
C HIS A 540 6.77 12.86 0.84
N CYS A 541 6.44 11.62 0.48
CA CYS A 541 5.13 11.23 -0.05
C CYS A 541 3.96 11.77 0.79
N VAL A 542 4.06 11.70 2.12
CA VAL A 542 2.99 12.16 3.03
C VAL A 542 2.85 13.68 3.14
N ASP A 543 3.82 14.44 2.63
CA ASP A 543 3.72 15.90 2.57
C ASP A 543 2.72 16.35 1.47
N CYS A 544 2.36 15.46 0.53
CA CYS A 544 1.39 15.71 -0.53
C CYS A 544 0.20 14.74 -0.50
N HIS A 545 0.44 13.47 -0.17
CA HIS A 545 -0.60 12.46 0.01
C HIS A 545 -1.00 12.38 1.47
N PHE A 546 -2.16 12.94 1.81
CA PHE A 546 -2.63 13.03 3.20
C PHE A 546 -3.48 11.82 3.60
N GLN A 547 -4.25 11.99 4.68
CA GLN A 547 -5.09 10.94 5.24
C GLN A 547 -5.99 10.27 4.19
N GLN A 548 -6.64 11.00 3.29
CA GLN A 548 -7.59 10.38 2.35
C GLN A 548 -6.90 9.62 1.23
N ASP A 549 -5.84 10.16 0.65
CA ASP A 549 -5.11 9.48 -0.43
C ASP A 549 -4.53 8.15 0.06
N ASN A 550 -4.07 8.12 1.32
CA ASN A 550 -3.50 6.91 1.90
C ASN A 550 -4.55 5.99 2.54
N HIS A 551 -5.39 6.51 3.45
CA HIS A 551 -6.37 5.67 4.12
C HIS A 551 -7.57 5.36 3.23
N GLY A 552 -7.80 6.10 2.16
CA GLY A 552 -9.01 5.99 1.33
C GLY A 552 -10.23 6.69 1.93
N THR A 553 -11.36 6.51 1.27
CA THR A 553 -12.67 7.05 1.68
C THR A 553 -13.65 5.97 2.15
N GLY A 554 -13.20 4.70 2.17
CA GLY A 554 -14.04 3.52 2.38
C GLY A 554 -14.79 3.06 1.11
N ILE A 555 -14.76 3.88 0.05
CA ILE A 555 -15.26 3.54 -1.27
C ILE A 555 -14.22 2.66 -1.98
N LEU A 556 -14.70 1.63 -2.68
CA LEU A 556 -13.85 0.77 -3.49
C LEU A 556 -13.57 1.49 -4.82
N TYR A 557 -12.29 1.74 -5.11
CA TYR A 557 -11.86 2.39 -6.36
C TYR A 557 -11.27 1.38 -7.34
N ASN A 558 -11.53 1.61 -8.63
CA ASN A 558 -11.09 0.78 -9.73
C ASN A 558 -9.61 0.96 -10.09
N GLU A 559 -9.07 2.18 -9.89
CA GLU A 559 -7.72 2.53 -10.31
C GLU A 559 -7.10 3.68 -9.49
N PRO A 560 -5.76 3.78 -9.42
CA PRO A 560 -5.03 4.79 -8.67
C PRO A 560 -5.53 6.23 -8.82
N ARG A 561 -5.71 6.74 -10.05
CA ARG A 561 -6.06 8.16 -10.26
C ARG A 561 -7.44 8.51 -9.72
N ALA A 562 -8.39 7.57 -9.78
CA ALA A 562 -9.74 7.72 -9.23
C ALA A 562 -9.74 7.90 -7.72
N ALA A 563 -8.75 7.35 -7.01
CA ALA A 563 -8.63 7.45 -5.56
C ALA A 563 -7.84 8.68 -5.07
N ILE A 564 -7.28 9.49 -5.97
CA ILE A 564 -6.50 10.67 -5.59
C ILE A 564 -7.43 11.87 -5.31
N GLU A 565 -7.26 12.48 -4.14
CA GLU A 565 -7.91 13.69 -3.68
C GLU A 565 -7.14 14.95 -4.10
N VAL A 566 -5.81 14.95 -3.95
CA VAL A 566 -4.98 16.15 -4.12
C VAL A 566 -4.47 16.27 -5.55
N GLY A 567 -4.56 17.46 -6.14
CA GLY A 567 -4.00 17.81 -7.44
C GLY A 567 -3.05 19.00 -7.39
N CYS A 568 -2.19 19.14 -8.41
CA CYS A 568 -1.17 20.19 -8.50
C CYS A 568 -1.76 21.61 -8.32
N VAL A 569 -2.93 21.86 -8.91
CA VAL A 569 -3.61 23.17 -8.89
C VAL A 569 -4.13 23.55 -7.51
N ASP A 570 -4.25 22.60 -6.60
CA ASP A 570 -4.78 22.82 -5.25
C ASP A 570 -3.77 23.58 -4.39
N CYS A 571 -2.48 23.43 -4.70
CA CYS A 571 -1.37 24.13 -4.05
C CYS A 571 -0.79 25.25 -4.93
N HIS A 572 -0.60 25.00 -6.24
CA HIS A 572 0.08 25.94 -7.14
C HIS A 572 -0.87 26.90 -7.86
N GLY A 573 -2.18 26.62 -7.87
CA GLY A 573 -3.15 27.37 -8.66
C GLY A 573 -3.05 27.03 -10.14
N SER A 574 -3.78 27.78 -10.95
CA SER A 574 -3.83 27.64 -12.40
C SER A 574 -3.24 28.88 -13.08
N ILE A 575 -3.12 28.87 -14.40
CA ILE A 575 -2.75 30.05 -15.19
C ILE A 575 -3.75 31.22 -15.06
N LYS A 576 -4.94 31.01 -14.47
CA LYS A 576 -6.00 32.03 -14.34
C LYS A 576 -6.14 32.57 -12.93
N ALA A 577 -5.73 31.82 -11.91
CA ALA A 577 -5.97 32.14 -10.52
C ALA A 577 -5.00 31.40 -9.60
N LYS A 578 -4.65 32.04 -8.47
CA LYS A 578 -3.93 31.40 -7.37
C LYS A 578 -4.70 30.22 -6.80
N ALA A 579 -3.99 29.31 -6.12
CA ALA A 579 -4.59 28.23 -5.37
C ALA A 579 -5.56 28.75 -4.31
N ASN A 580 -6.66 28.02 -4.12
CA ASN A 580 -7.64 28.25 -3.05
C ASN A 580 -7.48 27.25 -1.89
N ALA A 581 -6.46 26.39 -1.96
CA ALA A 581 -6.13 25.34 -0.99
C ALA A 581 -7.26 24.33 -0.74
N ILE A 582 -8.19 24.17 -1.69
CA ILE A 582 -9.24 23.16 -1.63
C ILE A 582 -8.92 22.08 -2.65
N THR A 583 -8.98 20.83 -2.22
CA THR A 583 -8.67 19.69 -3.07
C THR A 583 -9.65 19.54 -4.24
N SER A 584 -9.17 19.06 -5.38
CA SER A 584 -9.98 19.00 -6.62
C SER A 584 -9.91 17.67 -7.37
N GLY A 585 -9.13 16.70 -6.88
CA GLY A 585 -8.95 15.40 -7.51
C GLY A 585 -10.24 14.54 -7.60
N PRO A 586 -10.22 13.44 -8.37
CA PRO A 586 -11.40 12.59 -8.56
C PRO A 586 -12.06 12.10 -7.26
N ALA A 587 -11.26 11.79 -6.23
CA ALA A 587 -11.72 11.37 -4.92
C ALA A 587 -12.09 12.53 -3.98
N ALA A 588 -11.96 13.79 -4.40
CA ALA A 588 -12.42 14.93 -3.61
C ALA A 588 -13.92 14.81 -3.33
N MET A 589 -14.29 14.76 -2.05
CA MET A 589 -15.66 14.62 -1.57
C MET A 589 -16.18 15.93 -0.99
N ALA A 590 -17.49 16.11 -0.97
CA ALA A 590 -18.10 17.25 -0.28
C ALA A 590 -17.82 17.17 1.24
N PRO A 591 -17.54 18.30 1.91
CA PRO A 591 -17.43 18.33 3.37
C PRO A 591 -18.70 17.78 4.02
N THR A 592 -18.54 16.92 5.02
CA THR A 592 -19.67 16.38 5.80
C THR A 592 -20.28 17.42 6.75
N ASN A 593 -19.53 18.48 7.06
CA ASN A 593 -19.95 19.55 7.96
C ASN A 593 -20.83 20.60 7.23
N LYS A 594 -22.11 20.68 7.63
CA LYS A 594 -23.08 21.65 7.07
C LYS A 594 -22.66 23.11 7.25
N ASN A 595 -22.04 23.47 8.37
CA ASN A 595 -21.61 24.86 8.61
C ASN A 595 -20.49 25.25 7.65
N GLU A 596 -19.57 24.32 7.37
CA GLU A 596 -18.53 24.53 6.36
C GLU A 596 -19.13 24.67 4.96
N LEU A 597 -20.10 23.83 4.58
CA LEU A 597 -20.79 23.96 3.30
C LEU A 597 -21.49 25.32 3.17
N THR A 598 -22.21 25.78 4.19
CA THR A 598 -22.85 27.10 4.20
C THR A 598 -21.81 28.22 4.10
N GLN A 599 -20.74 28.15 4.87
CA GLN A 599 -19.65 29.12 4.83
C GLN A 599 -19.01 29.19 3.44
N ARG A 600 -18.72 28.04 2.82
CA ARG A 600 -18.15 27.97 1.47
C ARG A 600 -19.11 28.53 0.42
N LYS A 601 -20.40 28.23 0.53
CA LYS A 601 -21.43 28.78 -0.37
C LYS A 601 -21.51 30.31 -0.27
N THR A 602 -21.51 30.87 0.93
CA THR A 602 -21.52 32.33 1.15
C THR A 602 -20.24 32.98 0.64
N ALA A 603 -19.09 32.33 0.81
CA ALA A 603 -17.79 32.80 0.35
C ALA A 603 -17.49 32.50 -1.13
N ASN A 604 -18.44 31.92 -1.87
CA ASN A 604 -18.27 31.47 -3.26
C ASN A 604 -17.01 30.58 -3.46
N ARG A 605 -16.75 29.68 -2.50
CA ARG A 605 -15.66 28.68 -2.54
C ARG A 605 -16.18 27.33 -3.05
N PRO A 606 -15.31 26.47 -3.63
CA PRO A 606 -15.68 25.12 -4.03
C PRO A 606 -16.37 24.33 -2.92
N LEU A 607 -17.49 23.69 -3.27
CA LEU A 607 -18.30 22.88 -2.35
C LEU A 607 -17.84 21.41 -2.26
N ILE A 608 -16.91 21.02 -3.11
CA ILE A 608 -16.25 19.71 -3.12
C ILE A 608 -14.79 19.93 -2.72
N GLY A 609 -14.22 18.95 -2.04
CA GLY A 609 -12.83 18.94 -1.63
C GLY A 609 -12.60 19.44 -0.22
N ARG A 610 -11.48 19.02 0.32
CA ARG A 610 -11.01 19.32 1.66
C ARG A 610 -10.19 20.60 1.65
N ASP A 611 -10.38 21.43 2.68
CA ASP A 611 -9.57 22.63 2.86
C ASP A 611 -8.23 22.25 3.52
N LEU A 612 -7.16 22.26 2.72
CA LEU A 612 -5.81 21.90 3.13
C LEU A 612 -5.26 22.82 4.23
N THR A 613 -5.81 24.04 4.37
CA THR A 613 -5.40 24.97 5.44
C THR A 613 -5.91 24.59 6.83
N ARG A 614 -6.87 23.66 6.88
CA ARG A 614 -7.46 23.15 8.13
C ARG A 614 -6.85 21.82 8.57
N LEU A 615 -6.04 21.20 7.72
CA LEU A 615 -5.30 20.01 8.09
C LEU A 615 -4.13 20.36 8.99
N THR A 616 -3.96 19.58 10.06
CA THR A 616 -2.89 19.78 11.03
C THR A 616 -2.25 18.46 11.41
N PHE A 617 -0.96 18.51 11.74
CA PHE A 617 -0.20 17.40 12.32
C PHE A 617 0.45 17.86 13.64
N ARG A 618 0.94 16.93 14.45
CA ARG A 618 1.71 17.26 15.66
C ARG A 618 3.20 17.27 15.34
N GLY A 619 3.87 18.39 15.64
CA GLY A 619 5.32 18.50 15.59
C GLY A 619 6.00 17.76 16.74
N ALA A 620 7.34 17.72 16.72
CA ALA A 620 8.13 17.04 17.76
C ALA A 620 7.90 17.58 19.19
N ASP A 621 7.47 18.85 19.32
CA ASP A 621 7.12 19.49 20.60
C ASP A 621 5.64 19.28 21.00
N GLY A 622 4.91 18.43 20.27
CA GLY A 622 3.50 18.11 20.50
C GLY A 622 2.51 19.18 20.02
N LYS A 623 2.98 20.35 19.56
CA LYS A 623 2.12 21.41 19.04
C LYS A 623 1.51 21.01 17.71
N ARG A 624 0.26 21.44 17.50
CA ARG A 624 -0.40 21.28 16.19
C ARG A 624 0.08 22.35 15.23
N LEU A 625 0.59 21.92 14.08
CA LEU A 625 1.01 22.77 12.98
C LEU A 625 0.08 22.53 11.79
N PRO A 626 -0.32 23.58 11.06
CA PRO A 626 -1.07 23.39 9.82
C PRO A 626 -0.17 22.74 8.76
N ILE A 627 -0.73 21.93 7.88
CA ILE A 627 0.01 21.42 6.71
C ILE A 627 0.25 22.59 5.75
N LEU A 628 -0.83 23.24 5.30
CA LEU A 628 -0.79 24.41 4.43
C LEU A 628 -1.24 25.66 5.19
N GLN A 629 -0.60 26.80 4.95
CA GLN A 629 -0.94 28.05 5.61
C GLN A 629 -0.83 29.23 4.64
N VAL A 630 -1.89 30.05 4.57
CA VAL A 630 -1.84 31.35 3.90
C VAL A 630 -1.31 32.39 4.88
N MET A 631 -0.22 33.08 4.52
CA MET A 631 0.41 34.08 5.39
C MET A 631 -0.43 35.34 5.50
N THR A 632 -0.56 35.87 6.72
CA THR A 632 -1.03 37.24 6.98
C THR A 632 0.18 38.14 7.19
N ALA A 633 -0.01 39.46 7.25
CA ALA A 633 1.08 40.39 7.53
C ALA A 633 1.79 40.09 8.86
N GLY A 634 1.02 39.70 9.89
CA GLY A 634 1.58 39.32 11.19
C GLY A 634 2.37 38.01 11.13
N THR A 635 1.79 36.96 10.53
CA THR A 635 2.44 35.64 10.51
C THR A 635 3.64 35.58 9.57
N ALA A 636 3.66 36.37 8.49
CA ALA A 636 4.81 36.49 7.61
C ALA A 636 6.06 37.02 8.33
N ASN A 637 5.88 37.96 9.27
CA ASN A 637 6.98 38.57 10.01
C ASN A 637 7.51 37.68 11.14
N SER A 638 6.66 36.81 11.71
CA SER A 638 7.02 35.98 12.87
C SER A 638 7.41 34.55 12.51
N LYS A 639 6.93 34.01 11.37
CA LYS A 639 7.19 32.62 10.98
C LYS A 639 8.65 32.45 10.58
N LYS A 640 9.34 31.57 11.28
CA LYS A 640 10.67 31.10 10.89
C LYS A 640 10.48 29.90 9.98
N CYS A 641 10.73 30.10 8.69
CA CYS A 641 10.67 29.05 7.69
C CYS A 641 12.07 28.82 7.14
N LEU A 642 12.54 27.59 7.19
CA LEU A 642 13.85 27.19 6.66
C LEU A 642 13.65 26.32 5.43
N ASP A 643 14.45 26.58 4.40
CA ASP A 643 14.55 25.72 3.23
C ASP A 643 15.34 24.43 3.54
N GLU A 644 15.49 23.55 2.55
CA GLU A 644 16.22 22.28 2.66
C GLU A 644 17.71 22.45 3.04
N LYS A 645 18.25 23.67 2.90
CA LYS A 645 19.63 24.03 3.24
C LYS A 645 19.74 24.78 4.56
N GLY A 646 18.63 24.95 5.29
CA GLY A 646 18.57 25.68 6.56
C GLY A 646 18.57 27.21 6.42
N ASN A 647 18.39 27.76 5.22
CA ASN A 647 18.32 29.21 5.02
C ASN A 647 16.91 29.73 5.28
N ARG A 648 16.81 30.95 5.80
CA ARG A 648 15.51 31.59 6.01
C ARG A 648 14.83 31.94 4.70
N ILE A 649 13.58 31.51 4.56
CA ILE A 649 12.70 31.89 3.45
C ILE A 649 12.02 33.21 3.79
N ALA A 650 12.17 34.21 2.90
CA ALA A 650 11.46 35.47 3.01
C ALA A 650 9.96 35.29 2.65
N LEU A 651 9.08 35.59 3.61
CA LEU A 651 7.64 35.45 3.49
C LEU A 651 6.95 36.82 3.47
N LYS A 652 5.88 36.94 2.69
CA LYS A 652 4.99 38.11 2.69
C LYS A 652 3.54 37.70 2.89
N ALA A 653 2.69 38.67 3.23
CA ALA A 653 1.25 38.45 3.27
C ALA A 653 0.73 37.90 1.93
N GLY A 654 -0.10 36.87 1.98
CA GLY A 654 -0.65 36.17 0.82
C GLY A 654 0.26 35.09 0.22
N ASP A 655 1.48 34.88 0.73
CA ASP A 655 2.26 33.69 0.38
C ASP A 655 1.59 32.44 0.96
N ILE A 656 1.65 31.33 0.21
CA ILE A 656 1.22 30.01 0.68
C ILE A 656 2.46 29.27 1.16
N VAL A 657 2.41 28.73 2.37
CA VAL A 657 3.51 27.98 2.98
C VAL A 657 3.02 26.59 3.34
N GLN A 658 3.76 25.58 2.91
CA GLN A 658 3.55 24.18 3.30
C GLN A 658 4.61 23.78 4.31
N ASN A 659 4.23 23.14 5.41
CA ASN A 659 5.17 22.62 6.41
C ASN A 659 5.42 21.14 6.15
N SER A 660 6.65 20.67 6.34
CA SER A 660 6.94 19.24 6.30
C SER A 660 6.34 18.55 7.52
N ILE A 661 5.66 17.43 7.25
CA ILE A 661 5.18 16.49 8.26
C ILE A 661 6.35 15.65 8.77
N VAL A 662 7.24 15.21 7.87
CA VAL A 662 8.37 14.32 8.20
C VAL A 662 9.53 15.09 8.85
N GLU A 663 10.02 16.13 8.18
CA GLU A 663 11.12 16.99 8.68
C GLU A 663 10.57 18.20 9.43
N THR A 664 10.06 17.96 10.65
CA THR A 664 9.36 19.02 11.40
C THR A 664 10.23 20.26 11.60
N GLY A 665 9.73 21.42 11.14
CA GLY A 665 10.45 22.70 11.16
C GLY A 665 10.91 23.18 9.79
N GLN A 666 11.03 22.28 8.82
CA GLN A 666 11.18 22.64 7.42
C GLN A 666 9.84 23.10 6.83
N CYS A 667 9.90 24.07 5.92
CA CYS A 667 8.73 24.48 5.15
C CYS A 667 9.09 25.09 3.81
N TRP A 668 8.11 25.11 2.92
CA TRP A 668 8.27 25.59 1.56
C TRP A 668 7.30 26.72 1.29
N LYS A 669 7.80 27.77 0.66
CA LYS A 669 6.95 28.75 0.01
C LYS A 669 6.46 28.15 -1.32
N VAL A 670 5.17 27.87 -1.40
CA VAL A 670 4.55 27.26 -2.58
C VAL A 670 4.50 28.28 -3.71
N LYS A 671 5.25 28.01 -4.79
CA LYS A 671 5.26 28.84 -5.98
C LYS A 671 3.89 28.79 -6.65
N GLN A 672 3.24 29.94 -6.80
CA GLN A 672 1.99 30.04 -7.55
C GLN A 672 2.29 30.10 -9.06
N THR A 673 1.42 29.49 -9.87
CA THR A 673 1.56 29.43 -11.33
C THR A 673 1.39 30.79 -12.00
N ILE A 674 0.60 31.69 -11.40
CA ILE A 674 0.25 33.00 -11.98
C ILE A 674 1.37 34.03 -11.99
#